data_AF-A0A369GNG0-F1
#
_entry.id   AF-A0A369GNG0-F1
#
_cell.length_a   1.000
_cell.length_b   1.000
_cell.length_c   1.000
_cell.angle_alpha   90.00
_cell.angle_beta   90.00
_cell.angle_gamma   90.00
#
_symmetry.space_group_name_H-M   'P 1'
#
loop_
_entity.id
_entity.type
_entity.pdbx_description
1 polymer ?
#
loop_
_entity_poly.entity_id
_entity_poly.type
_entity_poly.pdbx_seq_one_letter_code
_entity_poly.pdbx_strand_id
1 'polypeptide(L)'
;MDQKCFTSAGLVMAYMQRISEVDDNFHAITEVNPDALEEAKKLDIRNSTEERGPLYGLPIVLKNVIATKDKMGNTAGSWALINATNVREAGVAKKLRRAGAVLLGKANLGQFGGIRSRRHINGWSSHGGQVKAAYLPSQDPGGSSSGSAVAVDMGLAFAALGVDSIGSILVPAGRNNIVGIRPTLGLTSRDQVVPVSEHFDVVGPMARTVRDAAYLLQAIAGQDDHDEQTQMAPDPVPNYAAACDRASLRGIRLGVPWSFIHAMIHGPPLNDEIWTFHKAINEMRAAGAVIIPTEFTMLKELKTWRNDVLTIDFVANMDDYLAKLETSPSGVRSLTDLRDWTQLNGNLEDFPARDTEVWDQALEDRNHGWNQTRESRVYQDALTRLRDLGGKGGILGAMERDRLDAVLMPTSISLKCVPFTGGPAVTVPLGAYPDRARTFNAARGSLVAAGAGLPFGLTFAGKPWDESKLISIAHAYEQLTQVRDKLRRRLVFLPWSETTANRQSSSEATPIAVESYPYTILELAHIMALVDYSSSSSTSSEVGNTRQPPSKRIKSDSPANTAPDMPPLPAAFHDLYASTVRYSVVDDPGLHQGRKRQNPHVPGCWPSHVYVEWHPTQERHEILGQLLDKVEAVVGPGIKLHRFLSSDLGVPLPLHISLSRPLSLRTANKDAFLDRLTQSVKAVGVAAFAVSPCGLAWYKSPDSDRTFLIVRVASKTKTGVNPQLTSLLQRCNTTANVFGQPTLYQGTRDEAVGVAFHVSIGWTFGLPGEEATLETLKLFKHKQFSGMASWQIDVAGVKAKIGNVVTHIPLAERGAQDDGIGLTLT
;
A
#
# COMPACT_ATOMS: atom_id res chain seq x y z
N MET A 1 -21.22 -22.98 23.55
CA MET A 1 -22.61 -23.45 23.48
C MET A 1 -22.72 -24.96 23.71
N ASP A 2 -21.99 -25.80 23.00
CA ASP A 2 -22.11 -27.28 23.15
C ASP A 2 -21.77 -27.79 24.57
N GLN A 3 -20.73 -27.23 25.18
CA GLN A 3 -20.39 -27.49 26.60
C GLN A 3 -21.34 -26.80 27.60
N LYS A 4 -22.39 -26.11 27.12
CA LYS A 4 -23.38 -25.37 27.92
C LYS A 4 -22.83 -24.26 28.83
N CYS A 5 -21.61 -23.78 28.57
CA CYS A 5 -21.03 -22.64 29.31
C CYS A 5 -21.76 -21.30 29.06
N PHE A 6 -22.44 -21.18 27.93
CA PHE A 6 -23.29 -20.04 27.56
C PHE A 6 -24.32 -20.51 26.52
N THR A 7 -25.42 -19.76 26.38
CA THR A 7 -26.51 -20.02 25.44
C THR A 7 -26.48 -19.04 24.27
N SER A 8 -27.20 -19.33 23.18
CA SER A 8 -27.35 -18.41 22.05
C SER A 8 -28.02 -17.11 22.49
N ALA A 9 -29.09 -17.18 23.29
CA ALA A 9 -29.75 -15.99 23.82
C ALA A 9 -28.80 -15.14 24.69
N GLY A 10 -27.99 -15.79 25.54
CA GLY A 10 -26.95 -15.11 26.33
C GLY A 10 -25.92 -14.40 25.45
N LEU A 11 -25.48 -15.06 24.37
CA LEU A 11 -24.54 -14.48 23.40
C LEU A 11 -25.15 -13.30 22.64
N VAL A 12 -26.40 -13.43 22.17
CA VAL A 12 -27.13 -12.37 21.47
C VAL A 12 -27.31 -11.15 22.36
N MET A 13 -27.71 -11.33 23.63
CA MET A 13 -27.82 -10.22 24.58
C MET A 13 -26.47 -9.51 24.80
N ALA A 14 -25.37 -10.27 24.90
CA ALA A 14 -24.04 -9.67 25.05
C ALA A 14 -23.66 -8.78 23.85
N TYR A 15 -23.94 -9.22 22.61
CA TYR A 15 -23.70 -8.39 21.43
C TYR A 15 -24.65 -7.19 21.33
N MET A 16 -25.94 -7.35 21.66
CA MET A 16 -26.89 -6.21 21.70
C MET A 16 -26.47 -5.16 22.72
N GLN A 17 -26.02 -5.59 23.91
CA GLN A 17 -25.47 -4.67 24.93
C GLN A 17 -24.22 -3.97 24.40
N ARG A 18 -23.31 -4.71 23.76
CA ARG A 18 -22.10 -4.11 23.18
C ARG A 18 -22.42 -3.08 22.10
N ILE A 19 -23.42 -3.32 21.25
CA ILE A 19 -23.92 -2.35 20.27
C ILE A 19 -24.39 -1.09 20.99
N SER A 20 -25.24 -1.23 22.01
CA SER A 20 -25.76 -0.10 22.78
C SER A 20 -24.66 0.73 23.47
N GLU A 21 -23.52 0.14 23.82
CA GLU A 21 -22.42 0.85 24.49
C GLU A 21 -21.62 1.76 23.57
N VAL A 22 -21.51 1.43 22.28
CA VAL A 22 -20.53 2.09 21.41
C VAL A 22 -21.09 2.61 20.10
N ASP A 23 -22.20 2.07 19.59
CA ASP A 23 -22.58 2.32 18.20
C ASP A 23 -23.06 3.75 17.95
N ASP A 24 -23.50 4.49 18.99
CA ASP A 24 -23.75 5.94 18.90
C ASP A 24 -22.51 6.73 18.41
N ASN A 25 -21.30 6.20 18.63
CA ASN A 25 -20.06 6.81 18.16
C ASN A 25 -19.59 6.30 16.79
N PHE A 26 -19.97 5.09 16.40
CA PHE A 26 -19.42 4.42 15.22
C PHE A 26 -20.44 4.24 14.09
N HIS A 27 -21.74 4.31 14.38
CA HIS A 27 -22.88 4.18 13.47
C HIS A 27 -22.80 2.96 12.55
N ALA A 28 -22.26 1.85 13.04
CA ALA A 28 -22.05 0.63 12.26
C ALA A 28 -23.34 -0.16 12.06
N ILE A 29 -24.30 -0.07 12.98
CA ILE A 29 -25.60 -0.75 12.94
C ILE A 29 -26.69 0.29 12.70
N THR A 30 -27.46 0.13 11.62
CA THR A 30 -28.65 0.95 11.37
C THR A 30 -29.81 0.52 12.26
N GLU A 31 -29.98 -0.80 12.42
CA GLU A 31 -31.14 -1.38 13.11
C GLU A 31 -30.71 -2.67 13.80
N VAL A 32 -31.07 -2.84 15.07
CA VAL A 32 -30.97 -4.12 15.78
C VAL A 32 -32.26 -4.88 15.55
N ASN A 33 -32.18 -6.18 15.27
CA ASN A 33 -33.35 -7.01 15.05
C ASN A 33 -34.13 -7.20 16.36
N PRO A 34 -35.36 -6.68 16.48
CA PRO A 34 -36.16 -6.88 17.70
C PRO A 34 -36.57 -8.36 17.89
N ASP A 35 -36.57 -9.17 16.83
CA ASP A 35 -36.93 -10.58 16.88
C ASP A 35 -35.74 -11.49 17.30
N ALA A 36 -34.48 -11.01 17.20
CA ALA A 36 -33.27 -11.83 17.36
C ALA A 36 -33.18 -12.56 18.70
N LEU A 37 -33.54 -11.92 19.81
CA LEU A 37 -33.47 -12.54 21.14
C LEU A 37 -34.45 -13.71 21.26
N GLU A 38 -35.64 -13.56 20.70
CA GLU A 38 -36.66 -14.61 20.74
C GLU A 38 -36.28 -15.77 19.80
N GLU A 39 -35.67 -15.48 18.66
CA GLU A 39 -35.11 -16.50 17.77
C GLU A 39 -33.99 -17.30 18.45
N ALA A 40 -33.10 -16.62 19.17
CA ALA A 40 -32.01 -17.25 19.91
C ALA A 40 -32.53 -18.17 21.04
N LYS A 41 -33.56 -17.73 21.78
CA LYS A 41 -34.22 -18.57 22.80
C LYS A 41 -34.83 -19.84 22.20
N LYS A 42 -35.43 -19.75 21.01
CA LYS A 42 -35.97 -20.92 20.30
C LYS A 42 -34.88 -21.92 19.92
N LEU A 43 -33.68 -21.45 19.57
CA LEU A 43 -32.53 -22.32 19.33
C LEU A 43 -32.02 -22.98 20.62
N ASP A 44 -32.02 -22.24 21.74
CA ASP A 44 -31.56 -22.76 23.03
C ASP A 44 -32.41 -23.93 23.56
N ILE A 45 -33.73 -23.90 23.32
CA ILE A 45 -34.68 -24.95 23.75
C ILE A 45 -34.82 -26.10 22.75
N ARG A 46 -34.23 -26.00 21.56
CA ARG A 46 -34.38 -27.02 20.51
C ARG A 46 -33.65 -28.30 20.92
N ASN A 47 -34.34 -29.44 20.76
CA ASN A 47 -33.82 -30.76 21.12
C ASN A 47 -32.45 -31.03 20.48
N SER A 48 -31.54 -31.61 21.26
CA SER A 48 -30.15 -31.90 20.87
C SER A 48 -29.99 -33.00 19.80
N THR A 49 -31.10 -33.54 19.29
CA THR A 49 -31.11 -34.60 18.26
C THR A 49 -31.01 -34.04 16.85
N GLU A 50 -31.21 -32.74 16.64
CA GLU A 50 -30.93 -32.07 15.37
C GLU A 50 -29.44 -31.73 15.27
N GLU A 51 -28.83 -31.99 14.11
CA GLU A 51 -27.42 -31.71 13.86
C GLU A 51 -27.17 -30.19 13.91
N ARG A 52 -26.39 -29.75 14.90
CA ARG A 52 -26.00 -28.34 15.06
C ARG A 52 -24.78 -28.06 14.19
N GLY A 53 -24.99 -27.29 13.12
CA GLY A 53 -23.89 -26.82 12.28
C GLY A 53 -23.00 -25.78 12.99
N PRO A 54 -21.86 -25.41 12.38
CA PRO A 54 -20.87 -24.52 13.00
C PRO A 54 -21.37 -23.08 13.26
N LEU A 55 -22.47 -22.66 12.61
CA LEU A 55 -23.05 -21.32 12.79
C LEU A 55 -24.24 -21.31 13.77
N TYR A 56 -24.58 -22.46 14.34
CA TYR A 56 -25.76 -22.62 15.18
C TYR A 56 -25.72 -21.67 16.38
N GLY A 57 -26.71 -20.80 16.50
CA GLY A 57 -26.86 -19.83 17.59
C GLY A 57 -25.94 -18.61 17.52
N LEU A 58 -25.13 -18.45 16.45
CA LEU A 58 -24.22 -17.32 16.32
C LEU A 58 -24.92 -16.08 15.75
N PRO A 59 -24.69 -14.88 16.33
CA PRO A 59 -25.29 -13.64 15.84
C PRO A 59 -24.52 -13.04 14.66
N ILE A 60 -25.23 -12.87 13.54
CA ILE A 60 -24.70 -12.35 12.28
C ILE A 60 -25.45 -11.06 11.91
N VAL A 61 -24.70 -10.03 11.50
CA VAL A 61 -25.31 -8.80 10.95
C VAL A 61 -25.28 -8.81 9.43
N LEU A 62 -26.32 -8.26 8.82
CA LEU A 62 -26.47 -8.20 7.37
C LEU A 62 -26.34 -6.76 6.91
N LYS A 63 -25.58 -6.49 5.84
CA LYS A 63 -25.62 -5.15 5.20
C LYS A 63 -27.07 -4.75 4.90
N ASN A 64 -27.44 -3.49 5.13
CA ASN A 64 -28.80 -2.95 4.95
C ASN A 64 -29.19 -2.79 3.45
N VAL A 65 -29.01 -3.87 2.69
CA VAL A 65 -29.48 -4.12 1.32
C VAL A 65 -29.96 -5.57 1.16
N ILE A 66 -29.79 -6.42 2.18
CA ILE A 66 -30.20 -7.82 2.17
C ILE A 66 -31.55 -7.94 2.86
N ALA A 67 -32.61 -8.29 2.12
CA ALA A 67 -33.96 -8.39 2.66
C ALA A 67 -34.12 -9.51 3.69
N THR A 68 -34.91 -9.23 4.71
CA THR A 68 -35.38 -10.21 5.71
C THR A 68 -36.88 -10.07 5.90
N LYS A 69 -37.53 -11.09 6.49
CA LYS A 69 -38.94 -10.98 6.92
C LYS A 69 -39.09 -10.64 8.42
N ASP A 70 -37.98 -10.44 9.13
CA ASP A 70 -37.93 -9.84 10.46
C ASP A 70 -38.42 -8.39 10.46
N LYS A 71 -38.69 -7.83 11.65
CA LYS A 71 -39.11 -6.42 11.83
C LYS A 71 -37.93 -5.44 11.72
N MET A 72 -37.26 -5.46 10.57
CA MET A 72 -36.18 -4.54 10.20
C MET A 72 -36.35 -4.07 8.76
N GLY A 73 -35.89 -2.86 8.46
CA GLY A 73 -35.90 -2.30 7.11
C GLY A 73 -34.85 -2.92 6.18
N ASN A 74 -35.12 -2.83 4.88
CA ASN A 74 -34.16 -3.09 3.80
C ASN A 74 -34.01 -1.83 2.95
N THR A 75 -33.33 -0.84 3.48
CA THR A 75 -33.51 0.56 3.09
C THR A 75 -32.44 1.08 2.15
N ALA A 76 -31.37 0.32 1.91
CA ALA A 76 -30.16 0.80 1.26
C ALA A 76 -29.57 2.08 1.89
N GLY A 77 -29.93 2.35 3.16
CA GLY A 77 -29.56 3.56 3.89
C GLY A 77 -30.39 4.80 3.54
N SER A 78 -31.53 4.67 2.88
CA SER A 78 -32.38 5.79 2.43
C SER A 78 -33.73 5.82 3.14
N TRP A 79 -34.19 7.03 3.42
CA TRP A 79 -35.55 7.29 3.93
C TRP A 79 -36.62 6.91 2.91
N ALA A 80 -36.30 6.92 1.62
CA ALA A 80 -37.22 6.54 0.55
C ALA A 80 -37.72 5.09 0.66
N LEU A 81 -36.95 4.21 1.32
CA LEU A 81 -37.27 2.79 1.45
C LEU A 81 -37.64 2.40 2.89
N ILE A 82 -37.85 3.37 3.78
CA ILE A 82 -38.34 3.10 5.13
C ILE A 82 -39.74 2.50 5.05
N ASN A 83 -39.96 1.40 5.77
CA ASN A 83 -41.18 0.60 5.78
C ASN A 83 -41.56 -0.01 4.41
N ALA A 84 -40.71 0.07 3.40
CA ALA A 84 -40.89 -0.73 2.19
C ALA A 84 -40.63 -2.21 2.51
N THR A 85 -41.41 -3.11 1.91
CA THR A 85 -41.29 -4.55 2.15
C THR A 85 -40.95 -5.31 0.89
N ASN A 86 -40.10 -6.32 1.03
CA ASN A 86 -39.72 -7.25 -0.03
C ASN A 86 -40.74 -8.38 -0.13
N VAL A 87 -40.95 -8.93 -1.34
CA VAL A 87 -41.89 -10.05 -1.57
C VAL A 87 -41.49 -11.33 -0.83
N ARG A 88 -40.19 -11.54 -0.57
CA ARG A 88 -39.67 -12.69 0.17
C ARG A 88 -38.39 -12.33 0.95
N GLU A 89 -37.93 -13.26 1.78
CA GLU A 89 -36.61 -13.17 2.43
C GLU A 89 -35.51 -13.47 1.40
N ALA A 90 -34.37 -12.75 1.49
CA ALA A 90 -33.25 -12.97 0.59
C ALA A 90 -32.70 -14.40 0.69
N GLY A 91 -32.28 -14.97 -0.45
CA GLY A 91 -31.79 -16.36 -0.52
C GLY A 91 -30.66 -16.65 0.48
N VAL A 92 -29.72 -15.72 0.62
CA VAL A 92 -28.59 -15.80 1.57
C VAL A 92 -29.04 -15.71 3.04
N ALA A 93 -30.05 -14.90 3.37
CA ALA A 93 -30.57 -14.79 4.72
C ALA A 93 -31.31 -16.07 5.13
N LYS A 94 -32.13 -16.61 4.22
CA LYS A 94 -32.81 -17.90 4.37
C LYS A 94 -31.81 -19.05 4.60
N LYS A 95 -30.71 -19.06 3.85
CA LYS A 95 -29.62 -20.05 3.99
C LYS A 95 -28.89 -19.92 5.34
N LEU A 96 -28.57 -18.72 5.80
CA LEU A 96 -27.99 -18.50 7.14
C LEU A 96 -28.92 -19.00 8.26
N ARG A 97 -30.21 -18.67 8.16
CA ARG A 97 -31.23 -19.10 9.13
C ARG A 97 -31.35 -20.63 9.17
N ARG A 98 -31.31 -21.30 8.01
CA ARG A 98 -31.26 -22.78 7.91
C ARG A 98 -30.00 -23.37 8.56
N ALA A 99 -28.86 -22.68 8.49
CA ALA A 99 -27.64 -23.06 9.19
C ALA A 99 -27.68 -22.79 10.71
N GLY A 100 -28.79 -22.24 11.22
CA GLY A 100 -29.01 -21.95 12.64
C GLY A 100 -28.42 -20.62 13.12
N ALA A 101 -27.98 -19.74 12.21
CA ALA A 101 -27.51 -18.41 12.59
C ALA A 101 -28.66 -17.50 13.04
N VAL A 102 -28.41 -16.61 14.00
CA VAL A 102 -29.34 -15.57 14.43
C VAL A 102 -29.04 -14.27 13.69
N LEU A 103 -30.03 -13.70 13.00
CA LEU A 103 -29.87 -12.45 12.28
C LEU A 103 -29.98 -11.27 13.28
N LEU A 104 -28.84 -10.75 13.74
CA LEU A 104 -28.74 -9.79 14.83
C LEU A 104 -29.23 -8.38 14.45
N GLY A 105 -29.07 -7.97 13.20
CA GLY A 105 -29.34 -6.60 12.80
C GLY A 105 -28.94 -6.26 11.37
N LYS A 106 -29.19 -5.02 10.99
CA LYS A 106 -28.77 -4.39 9.73
C LYS A 106 -27.57 -3.50 9.96
N ALA A 107 -26.51 -3.73 9.19
CA ALA A 107 -25.31 -2.91 9.20
C ALA A 107 -25.43 -1.72 8.23
N ASN A 108 -24.97 -0.55 8.66
CA ASN A 108 -24.94 0.66 7.85
C ASN A 108 -23.96 0.54 6.68
N LEU A 109 -24.09 1.42 5.70
CA LEU A 109 -23.40 1.35 4.41
C LEU A 109 -23.16 2.73 3.81
N GLY A 110 -22.35 2.78 2.77
CA GLY A 110 -22.46 3.85 1.77
C GLY A 110 -23.80 3.70 1.05
N GLN A 111 -24.66 4.72 1.13
CA GLN A 111 -26.04 4.68 0.63
C GLN A 111 -26.12 4.18 -0.83
N PHE A 112 -27.05 3.25 -1.10
CA PHE A 112 -27.19 2.56 -2.39
C PHE A 112 -25.87 2.01 -2.94
N GLY A 113 -25.03 1.45 -2.07
CA GLY A 113 -23.73 0.92 -2.48
C GLY A 113 -22.69 1.98 -2.86
N GLY A 114 -22.97 3.26 -2.60
CA GLY A 114 -22.12 4.39 -2.98
C GLY A 114 -22.39 4.95 -4.39
N ILE A 115 -23.44 4.50 -5.09
CA ILE A 115 -23.74 4.88 -6.48
C ILE A 115 -24.73 6.05 -6.61
N ARG A 116 -24.91 6.86 -5.56
CA ARG A 116 -25.77 8.06 -5.61
C ARG A 116 -25.07 9.29 -6.20
N SER A 117 -23.80 9.51 -5.83
CA SER A 117 -23.06 10.73 -6.15
C SER A 117 -21.59 10.45 -6.47
N ARG A 118 -20.99 11.26 -7.36
CA ARG A 118 -19.54 11.26 -7.58
C ARG A 118 -18.77 11.80 -6.39
N ARG A 119 -19.45 12.47 -5.45
CA ARG A 119 -18.91 13.00 -4.19
C ARG A 119 -19.33 12.17 -2.98
N HIS A 120 -19.75 10.91 -3.18
CA HIS A 120 -20.13 10.04 -2.07
C HIS A 120 -19.03 9.94 -1.00
N ILE A 121 -19.45 9.82 0.25
CA ILE A 121 -18.56 9.58 1.39
C ILE A 121 -18.79 8.14 1.86
N ASN A 122 -17.70 7.40 2.01
CA ASN A 122 -17.74 6.02 2.47
C ASN A 122 -18.46 5.90 3.81
N GLY A 123 -19.38 4.93 3.92
CA GLY A 123 -20.10 4.64 5.16
C GLY A 123 -21.14 5.68 5.57
N TRP A 124 -21.43 6.69 4.75
CA TRP A 124 -22.54 7.60 5.01
C TRP A 124 -23.83 7.09 4.38
N SER A 125 -24.91 7.17 5.15
CA SER A 125 -26.28 7.11 4.63
C SER A 125 -27.19 8.08 5.38
N SER A 126 -28.27 8.54 4.75
CA SER A 126 -29.20 9.49 5.38
C SER A 126 -30.00 8.86 6.52
N HIS A 127 -30.25 7.56 6.45
CA HIS A 127 -30.91 6.81 7.51
C HIS A 127 -29.96 6.46 8.67
N GLY A 128 -28.76 5.96 8.36
CA GLY A 128 -27.83 5.42 9.36
C GLY A 128 -26.77 6.38 9.87
N GLY A 129 -26.63 7.57 9.27
CA GLY A 129 -25.55 8.50 9.57
C GLY A 129 -24.19 8.03 9.03
N GLN A 130 -23.11 8.55 9.63
CA GLN A 130 -21.73 8.34 9.16
C GLN A 130 -21.02 7.24 9.96
N VAL A 131 -20.77 6.10 9.31
CA VAL A 131 -19.90 5.05 9.86
C VAL A 131 -18.48 5.59 10.06
N LYS A 132 -17.88 5.31 11.21
CA LYS A 132 -16.46 5.58 11.50
C LYS A 132 -15.75 4.28 11.89
N ALA A 133 -14.49 4.12 11.50
CA ALA A 133 -13.69 2.96 11.90
C ALA A 133 -12.85 3.22 13.16
N ALA A 134 -12.30 2.15 13.76
CA ALA A 134 -11.86 2.16 15.16
C ALA A 134 -10.35 2.37 15.41
N TYR A 135 -9.53 2.67 14.40
CA TYR A 135 -8.07 2.83 14.57
C TYR A 135 -7.62 4.30 14.59
N LEU A 136 -8.41 5.24 14.08
CA LEU A 136 -8.15 6.67 14.11
C LEU A 136 -9.44 7.49 14.31
N PRO A 137 -9.37 8.71 14.87
CA PRO A 137 -10.53 9.58 14.94
C PRO A 137 -11.06 9.86 13.54
N SER A 138 -12.38 9.74 13.36
CA SER A 138 -13.04 9.95 12.06
C SER A 138 -12.41 9.14 10.91
N GLN A 139 -11.90 7.94 11.19
CA GLN A 139 -11.34 7.06 10.18
C GLN A 139 -12.37 6.70 9.11
N ASP A 140 -11.97 6.81 7.84
CA ASP A 140 -12.70 6.26 6.70
C ASP A 140 -12.79 4.73 6.82
N PRO A 141 -13.99 4.15 6.96
CA PRO A 141 -14.18 2.71 7.11
C PRO A 141 -13.99 1.93 5.80
N GLY A 142 -13.69 2.59 4.68
CA GLY A 142 -13.90 2.04 3.34
C GLY A 142 -15.39 1.86 3.05
N GLY A 143 -15.73 1.24 1.94
CA GLY A 143 -17.14 1.07 1.59
C GLY A 143 -17.36 0.24 0.33
N SER A 144 -18.60 -0.12 0.04
CA SER A 144 -19.82 0.35 0.72
C SER A 144 -20.28 -0.51 1.90
N SER A 145 -19.74 -1.71 2.15
CA SER A 145 -20.10 -2.55 3.33
C SER A 145 -19.40 -2.09 4.61
N SER A 146 -19.48 -0.78 4.89
CA SER A 146 -18.74 -0.08 5.95
C SER A 146 -19.14 -0.56 7.34
N GLY A 147 -20.44 -0.57 7.65
CA GLY A 147 -20.95 -1.02 8.93
C GLY A 147 -20.68 -2.50 9.18
N SER A 148 -20.80 -3.35 8.15
CA SER A 148 -20.47 -4.78 8.27
C SER A 148 -19.01 -4.98 8.71
N ALA A 149 -18.07 -4.20 8.14
CA ALA A 149 -16.67 -4.29 8.51
C ALA A 149 -16.38 -3.79 9.93
N VAL A 150 -16.92 -2.62 10.29
CA VAL A 150 -16.74 -2.04 11.62
C VAL A 150 -17.38 -2.91 12.70
N ALA A 151 -18.57 -3.45 12.45
CA ALA A 151 -19.26 -4.35 13.38
C ALA A 151 -18.44 -5.61 13.68
N VAL A 152 -17.82 -6.21 12.67
CA VAL A 152 -16.96 -7.39 12.85
C VAL A 152 -15.67 -7.05 13.56
N ASP A 153 -15.02 -5.94 13.20
CA ASP A 153 -13.78 -5.52 13.85
C ASP A 153 -13.99 -5.25 15.34
N MET A 154 -15.01 -4.46 15.67
CA MET A 154 -15.31 -4.02 17.03
C MET A 154 -15.98 -5.08 17.91
N GLY A 155 -16.33 -6.24 17.35
CA GLY A 155 -17.04 -7.29 18.06
C GLY A 155 -18.48 -6.91 18.39
N LEU A 156 -19.17 -6.21 17.48
CA LEU A 156 -20.60 -5.94 17.54
C LEU A 156 -21.44 -7.09 16.96
N ALA A 157 -20.78 -8.01 16.25
CA ALA A 157 -21.34 -9.28 15.79
C ALA A 157 -20.26 -10.36 15.75
N PHE A 158 -20.66 -11.63 15.64
CA PHE A 158 -19.71 -12.72 15.40
C PHE A 158 -19.04 -12.54 14.02
N ALA A 159 -19.87 -12.35 13.00
CA ALA A 159 -19.47 -12.09 11.62
C ALA A 159 -20.58 -11.30 10.90
N ALA A 160 -20.36 -10.92 9.65
CA ALA A 160 -21.31 -10.15 8.84
C ALA A 160 -21.38 -10.62 7.40
N LEU A 161 -22.49 -10.31 6.71
CA LEU A 161 -22.54 -10.32 5.25
C LEU A 161 -22.37 -8.89 4.71
N GLY A 162 -21.55 -8.79 3.66
CA GLY A 162 -21.43 -7.61 2.80
C GLY A 162 -21.92 -7.90 1.39
N VAL A 163 -22.06 -6.85 0.59
CA VAL A 163 -22.40 -6.95 -0.84
C VAL A 163 -21.36 -6.15 -1.63
N ASP A 164 -20.78 -6.79 -2.63
CA ASP A 164 -19.67 -6.28 -3.44
C ASP A 164 -20.03 -6.19 -4.91
N SER A 165 -20.10 -4.98 -5.45
CA SER A 165 -20.07 -4.74 -6.90
C SER A 165 -18.64 -4.43 -7.33
N ILE A 166 -18.05 -3.38 -6.75
CA ILE A 166 -16.67 -2.95 -7.05
C ILE A 166 -15.90 -2.67 -5.75
N GLY A 167 -15.37 -3.72 -5.13
CA GLY A 167 -14.52 -3.67 -3.93
C GLY A 167 -15.27 -3.46 -2.62
N SER A 168 -16.61 -3.49 -2.63
CA SER A 168 -17.43 -3.15 -1.46
C SER A 168 -17.43 -4.17 -0.31
N ILE A 169 -16.76 -5.31 -0.43
CA ILE A 169 -16.41 -6.23 0.65
C ILE A 169 -14.91 -6.15 0.95
N LEU A 170 -14.08 -6.21 -0.10
CA LEU A 170 -12.62 -6.29 0.06
C LEU A 170 -12.04 -5.02 0.69
N VAL A 171 -12.39 -3.84 0.16
CA VAL A 171 -11.85 -2.56 0.63
C VAL A 171 -12.20 -2.28 2.09
N PRO A 172 -13.48 -2.34 2.51
CA PRO A 172 -13.81 -2.11 3.92
C PRO A 172 -13.22 -3.19 4.84
N ALA A 173 -13.10 -4.45 4.41
CA ALA A 173 -12.41 -5.46 5.23
C ALA A 173 -10.92 -5.12 5.46
N GLY A 174 -10.20 -4.75 4.39
CA GLY A 174 -8.80 -4.31 4.49
C GLY A 174 -8.62 -3.06 5.36
N ARG A 175 -9.57 -2.12 5.33
CA ARG A 175 -9.57 -0.88 6.14
C ARG A 175 -9.93 -1.07 7.61
N ASN A 176 -10.46 -2.23 7.98
CA ASN A 176 -10.90 -2.53 9.35
C ASN A 176 -10.17 -3.74 9.94
N ASN A 177 -9.03 -4.14 9.38
CA ASN A 177 -8.19 -5.22 9.90
C ASN A 177 -8.94 -6.57 10.02
N ILE A 178 -9.87 -6.86 9.11
CA ILE A 178 -10.64 -8.12 9.11
C ILE A 178 -10.50 -8.84 7.77
N VAL A 179 -11.06 -10.04 7.69
CA VAL A 179 -11.14 -10.84 6.47
C VAL A 179 -12.43 -10.54 5.73
N GLY A 180 -12.34 -10.47 4.41
CA GLY A 180 -13.50 -10.40 3.52
C GLY A 180 -13.33 -11.36 2.34
N ILE A 181 -14.37 -12.12 2.02
CA ILE A 181 -14.39 -12.98 0.84
C ILE A 181 -15.41 -12.41 -0.15
N ARG A 182 -14.91 -12.01 -1.32
CA ARG A 182 -15.73 -11.77 -2.51
C ARG A 182 -15.82 -13.10 -3.26
N PRO A 183 -16.98 -13.79 -3.31
CA PRO A 183 -17.08 -15.04 -4.03
C PRO A 183 -17.15 -14.84 -5.55
N THR A 184 -17.10 -15.93 -6.31
CA THR A 184 -17.40 -15.95 -7.75
C THR A 184 -18.82 -15.44 -7.99
N LEU A 185 -18.98 -14.66 -9.06
CA LEU A 185 -20.28 -14.21 -9.54
C LEU A 185 -21.17 -15.43 -9.85
N GLY A 186 -22.27 -15.56 -9.13
CA GLY A 186 -23.15 -16.73 -9.19
C GLY A 186 -22.91 -17.79 -8.10
N LEU A 187 -21.90 -17.69 -7.23
CA LEU A 187 -21.77 -18.67 -6.14
C LEU A 187 -22.86 -18.51 -5.06
N THR A 188 -23.28 -17.27 -4.80
CA THR A 188 -24.23 -16.91 -3.75
C THR A 188 -25.41 -16.15 -4.35
N SER A 189 -26.63 -16.48 -3.92
CA SER A 189 -27.85 -15.81 -4.36
C SER A 189 -27.84 -14.31 -4.09
N ARG A 190 -28.37 -13.54 -5.04
CA ARG A 190 -28.59 -12.08 -4.94
C ARG A 190 -30.07 -11.75 -4.91
N ASP A 191 -30.94 -12.77 -4.82
CA ASP A 191 -32.36 -12.58 -4.72
C ASP A 191 -32.73 -11.73 -3.49
N GLN A 192 -33.62 -10.76 -3.69
CA GLN A 192 -34.03 -9.74 -2.71
C GLN A 192 -32.87 -8.98 -2.06
N VAL A 193 -31.76 -8.82 -2.79
CA VAL A 193 -30.71 -7.86 -2.45
C VAL A 193 -30.90 -6.61 -3.30
N VAL A 194 -30.85 -5.41 -2.70
CA VAL A 194 -30.92 -4.15 -3.46
C VAL A 194 -29.73 -4.13 -4.44
N PRO A 195 -29.98 -4.10 -5.77
CA PRO A 195 -28.93 -4.34 -6.74
C PRO A 195 -28.14 -3.07 -7.06
N VAL A 196 -26.94 -3.28 -7.60
CA VAL A 196 -26.17 -2.27 -8.34
C VAL A 196 -25.90 -2.74 -9.76
N SER A 197 -25.45 -3.98 -9.97
CA SER A 197 -25.21 -4.52 -11.30
C SER A 197 -25.14 -6.04 -11.27
N GLU A 198 -25.93 -6.67 -12.14
CA GLU A 198 -25.93 -8.12 -12.33
C GLU A 198 -24.57 -8.71 -12.76
N HIS A 199 -23.71 -7.89 -13.38
CA HIS A 199 -22.36 -8.30 -13.81
C HIS A 199 -21.31 -8.22 -12.70
N PHE A 200 -21.63 -7.62 -11.55
CA PHE A 200 -20.65 -7.34 -10.50
C PHE A 200 -21.09 -7.80 -9.12
N ASP A 201 -22.39 -7.76 -8.82
CA ASP A 201 -22.91 -7.97 -7.48
C ASP A 201 -22.69 -9.39 -7.00
N VAL A 202 -22.08 -9.49 -5.83
CA VAL A 202 -21.96 -10.73 -5.06
C VAL A 202 -22.20 -10.47 -3.58
N VAL A 203 -22.75 -11.45 -2.88
CA VAL A 203 -22.90 -11.41 -1.42
C VAL A 203 -21.80 -12.25 -0.80
N GLY A 204 -21.03 -11.68 0.11
CA GLY A 204 -19.85 -12.35 0.66
C GLY A 204 -19.69 -12.16 2.16
N PRO A 205 -19.01 -13.10 2.83
CA PRO A 205 -18.79 -13.03 4.26
C PRO A 205 -17.65 -12.08 4.65
N MET A 206 -17.81 -11.48 5.82
CA MET A 206 -16.82 -10.66 6.50
C MET A 206 -16.67 -11.19 7.92
N ALA A 207 -15.45 -11.55 8.33
CA ALA A 207 -15.19 -12.15 9.63
C ALA A 207 -13.79 -11.78 10.14
N ARG A 208 -13.50 -12.08 11.41
CA ARG A 208 -12.18 -11.80 12.00
C ARG A 208 -11.09 -12.75 11.53
N THR A 209 -11.48 -13.96 11.10
CA THR A 209 -10.55 -14.99 10.60
C THR A 209 -11.01 -15.54 9.26
N VAL A 210 -10.08 -16.11 8.49
CA VAL A 210 -10.37 -16.79 7.22
C VAL A 210 -11.28 -17.98 7.42
N ARG A 211 -11.06 -18.75 8.50
CA ARG A 211 -11.87 -19.93 8.82
C ARG A 211 -13.33 -19.54 9.15
N ASP A 212 -13.55 -18.48 9.92
CA ASP A 212 -14.90 -17.99 10.21
C ASP A 212 -15.61 -17.52 8.93
N ALA A 213 -14.91 -16.78 8.07
CA ALA A 213 -15.46 -16.36 6.78
C ALA A 213 -15.80 -17.56 5.89
N ALA A 214 -14.99 -18.61 5.90
CA ALA A 214 -15.24 -19.85 5.16
C ALA A 214 -16.48 -20.61 5.68
N TYR A 215 -16.74 -20.64 7.00
CA TYR A 215 -17.98 -21.19 7.55
C TYR A 215 -19.21 -20.42 7.10
N LEU A 216 -19.14 -19.08 7.03
CA LEU A 216 -20.24 -18.29 6.49
C LEU A 216 -20.45 -18.55 5.00
N LEU A 217 -19.37 -18.58 4.20
CA LEU A 217 -19.46 -18.88 2.77
C LEU A 217 -20.12 -20.25 2.55
N GLN A 218 -19.71 -21.25 3.32
CA GLN A 218 -20.28 -22.60 3.28
C GLN A 218 -21.81 -22.59 3.45
N ALA A 219 -22.32 -21.75 4.36
CA ALA A 219 -23.74 -21.68 4.63
C ALA A 219 -24.53 -21.01 3.50
N ILE A 220 -23.98 -19.99 2.83
CA ILE A 220 -24.73 -19.17 1.86
C ILE A 220 -24.52 -19.57 0.39
N ALA A 221 -23.52 -20.39 0.10
CA ALA A 221 -23.19 -20.81 -1.26
C ALA A 221 -24.22 -21.78 -1.87
N GLY A 222 -24.16 -21.90 -3.21
CA GLY A 222 -24.94 -22.85 -4.00
C GLY A 222 -26.16 -22.25 -4.67
N GLN A 223 -26.86 -23.09 -5.42
CA GLN A 223 -28.01 -22.72 -6.24
C GLN A 223 -29.17 -22.09 -5.44
N ASP A 224 -29.94 -21.26 -6.13
CA ASP A 224 -31.21 -20.66 -5.73
C ASP A 224 -32.07 -20.46 -6.99
N ASP A 225 -33.30 -20.99 -6.97
CA ASP A 225 -34.22 -20.95 -8.11
C ASP A 225 -34.67 -19.52 -8.46
N HIS A 226 -34.48 -18.55 -7.55
CA HIS A 226 -34.83 -17.15 -7.76
C HIS A 226 -33.65 -16.30 -8.29
N ASP A 227 -32.49 -16.92 -8.53
CA ASP A 227 -31.32 -16.27 -9.11
C ASP A 227 -30.67 -17.21 -10.13
N GLU A 228 -31.02 -17.04 -11.41
CA GLU A 228 -30.56 -17.90 -12.51
C GLU A 228 -29.04 -18.01 -12.59
N GLN A 229 -28.29 -16.97 -12.20
CA GLN A 229 -26.84 -17.01 -12.25
C GLN A 229 -26.24 -18.02 -11.27
N THR A 230 -26.99 -18.37 -10.22
CA THR A 230 -26.56 -19.38 -9.26
C THR A 230 -26.62 -20.80 -9.77
N GLN A 231 -27.31 -21.04 -10.90
CA GLN A 231 -27.36 -22.34 -11.55
C GLN A 231 -25.98 -22.78 -12.07
N MET A 232 -25.06 -21.84 -12.24
CA MET A 232 -23.66 -22.11 -12.61
C MET A 232 -22.77 -22.53 -11.42
N ALA A 233 -23.28 -22.43 -10.18
CA ALA A 233 -22.51 -22.81 -9.00
C ALA A 233 -22.25 -24.32 -8.97
N PRO A 234 -21.06 -24.76 -8.49
CA PRO A 234 -20.77 -26.17 -8.30
C PRO A 234 -21.78 -26.87 -7.39
N ASP A 235 -22.22 -28.06 -7.80
CA ASP A 235 -23.09 -28.95 -7.03
C ASP A 235 -22.48 -30.38 -7.01
N PRO A 236 -22.12 -30.94 -5.83
CA PRO A 236 -22.21 -30.32 -4.51
C PRO A 236 -21.25 -29.14 -4.32
N VAL A 237 -21.65 -28.18 -3.49
CA VAL A 237 -20.80 -27.06 -3.07
C VAL A 237 -19.53 -27.60 -2.37
N PRO A 238 -18.32 -27.16 -2.76
CA PRO A 238 -17.08 -27.56 -2.08
C PRO A 238 -17.10 -27.24 -0.59
N ASN A 239 -16.39 -28.05 0.21
CA ASN A 239 -16.24 -27.77 1.64
C ASN A 239 -15.20 -26.65 1.86
N TYR A 240 -15.66 -25.42 1.99
CA TYR A 240 -14.80 -24.24 2.13
C TYR A 240 -14.08 -24.19 3.47
N ALA A 241 -14.73 -24.59 4.56
CA ALA A 241 -14.09 -24.60 5.88
C ALA A 241 -12.96 -25.64 5.96
N ALA A 242 -13.15 -26.81 5.33
CA ALA A 242 -12.13 -27.86 5.28
C ALA A 242 -10.88 -27.44 4.48
N ALA A 243 -10.98 -26.43 3.60
CA ALA A 243 -9.83 -25.89 2.88
C ALA A 243 -8.76 -25.28 3.82
N CYS A 244 -9.15 -24.95 5.06
CA CYS A 244 -8.26 -24.44 6.10
C CYS A 244 -7.44 -25.54 6.80
N ASP A 245 -7.84 -26.80 6.79
CA ASP A 245 -7.26 -27.84 7.68
C ASP A 245 -5.86 -28.31 7.26
N ARG A 246 -5.48 -28.09 6.01
CA ARG A 246 -4.15 -28.44 5.46
C ARG A 246 -3.54 -27.30 4.64
N ALA A 247 -3.92 -26.08 5.00
CA ALA A 247 -3.48 -24.87 4.33
C ALA A 247 -1.95 -24.75 4.38
N SER A 248 -1.33 -24.58 3.20
CA SER A 248 0.12 -24.41 3.07
C SER A 248 0.43 -23.52 1.88
N LEU A 249 1.50 -22.72 2.02
CA LEU A 249 2.04 -21.91 0.94
C LEU A 249 3.08 -22.67 0.09
N ARG A 250 3.49 -23.87 0.51
CA ARG A 250 4.55 -24.64 -0.16
C ARG A 250 4.14 -25.02 -1.59
N GLY A 251 4.91 -24.55 -2.56
CA GLY A 251 4.70 -24.84 -3.99
C GLY A 251 3.61 -23.99 -4.65
N ILE A 252 2.86 -23.18 -3.89
CA ILE A 252 1.83 -22.29 -4.43
C ILE A 252 2.48 -21.22 -5.30
N ARG A 253 1.95 -21.01 -6.49
CA ARG A 253 2.46 -20.05 -7.48
C ARG A 253 1.65 -18.75 -7.41
N LEU A 254 2.28 -17.70 -6.90
CA LEU A 254 1.63 -16.42 -6.63
C LEU A 254 2.17 -15.35 -7.59
N GLY A 255 1.29 -14.78 -8.42
CA GLY A 255 1.63 -13.71 -9.34
C GLY A 255 1.60 -12.34 -8.67
N VAL A 256 2.56 -11.48 -8.97
CA VAL A 256 2.59 -10.09 -8.51
C VAL A 256 2.66 -9.14 -9.71
N PRO A 257 1.59 -8.38 -10.01
CA PRO A 257 1.52 -7.53 -11.18
C PRO A 257 2.15 -6.15 -10.91
N TRP A 258 3.48 -6.09 -10.82
CA TRP A 258 4.21 -4.89 -10.39
C TRP A 258 3.89 -3.65 -11.24
N SER A 259 3.82 -3.78 -12.56
CA SER A 259 3.49 -2.64 -13.43
C SER A 259 2.09 -2.09 -13.13
N PHE A 260 1.12 -2.94 -12.81
CA PHE A 260 -0.21 -2.52 -12.38
C PHE A 260 -0.18 -1.89 -10.99
N ILE A 261 0.51 -2.50 -10.03
CA ILE A 261 0.65 -1.98 -8.67
C ILE A 261 1.24 -0.56 -8.69
N HIS A 262 2.37 -0.36 -9.36
CA HIS A 262 3.02 0.95 -9.50
C HIS A 262 2.17 1.95 -10.29
N ALA A 263 1.32 1.50 -11.21
CA ALA A 263 0.44 2.38 -11.97
C ALA A 263 -0.84 2.81 -11.22
N MET A 264 -1.15 2.16 -10.10
CA MET A 264 -2.37 2.38 -9.31
C MET A 264 -2.08 2.98 -7.94
N ILE A 265 -0.92 2.67 -7.35
CA ILE A 265 -0.45 3.24 -6.09
C ILE A 265 0.45 4.43 -6.40
N HIS A 266 0.01 5.62 -6.02
CA HIS A 266 0.77 6.86 -6.21
C HIS A 266 0.71 7.73 -4.96
N GLY A 267 1.87 8.25 -4.54
CA GLY A 267 2.01 9.22 -3.45
C GLY A 267 2.06 8.59 -2.04
N PRO A 268 2.63 9.31 -1.05
CA PRO A 268 2.47 8.93 0.34
C PRO A 268 0.99 9.07 0.73
N PRO A 269 0.47 8.19 1.58
CA PRO A 269 1.17 7.18 2.40
C PRO A 269 1.21 5.77 1.79
N LEU A 270 0.74 5.59 0.55
CA LEU A 270 0.61 4.26 -0.08
C LEU A 270 1.96 3.55 -0.27
N ASN A 271 3.10 4.26 -0.26
CA ASN A 271 4.43 3.63 -0.22
C ASN A 271 4.66 2.75 1.01
N ASP A 272 4.06 3.08 2.16
CA ASP A 272 4.18 2.26 3.37
C ASP A 272 3.39 0.94 3.24
N GLU A 273 2.27 0.97 2.49
CA GLU A 273 1.52 -0.23 2.09
C GLU A 273 2.37 -1.11 1.16
N ILE A 274 3.06 -0.52 0.16
CA ILE A 274 3.99 -1.24 -0.74
C ILE A 274 5.15 -1.88 0.03
N TRP A 275 5.75 -1.16 1.00
CA TRP A 275 6.84 -1.71 1.81
C TRP A 275 6.37 -2.95 2.61
N THR A 276 5.19 -2.86 3.22
CA THR A 276 4.60 -3.97 3.96
C THR A 276 4.23 -5.13 3.03
N PHE A 277 3.75 -4.81 1.83
CA PHE A 277 3.49 -5.79 0.78
C PHE A 277 4.76 -6.54 0.34
N HIS A 278 5.89 -5.85 0.17
CA HIS A 278 7.19 -6.48 -0.07
C HIS A 278 7.58 -7.45 1.04
N LYS A 279 7.36 -7.05 2.30
CA LYS A 279 7.62 -7.90 3.46
C LYS A 279 6.77 -9.17 3.41
N ALA A 280 5.46 -9.05 3.16
CA ALA A 280 4.55 -10.18 3.03
C ALA A 280 4.95 -11.13 1.90
N ILE A 281 5.40 -10.61 0.75
CA ILE A 281 5.94 -11.42 -0.35
C ILE A 281 7.14 -12.25 0.11
N ASN A 282 8.05 -11.65 0.88
CA ASN A 282 9.23 -12.34 1.39
C ASN A 282 8.86 -13.41 2.43
N GLU A 283 7.90 -13.13 3.30
CA GLU A 283 7.35 -14.10 4.26
C GLU A 283 6.70 -15.29 3.54
N MET A 284 5.88 -15.04 2.50
CA MET A 284 5.28 -16.10 1.69
C MET A 284 6.34 -16.93 0.93
N ARG A 285 7.38 -16.28 0.39
CA ARG A 285 8.51 -16.98 -0.27
C ARG A 285 9.26 -17.86 0.72
N ALA A 286 9.53 -17.38 1.93
CA ALA A 286 10.17 -18.15 2.98
C ALA A 286 9.32 -19.34 3.43
N ALA A 287 7.99 -19.22 3.40
CA ALA A 287 7.04 -20.31 3.64
C ALA A 287 6.89 -21.29 2.46
N GLY A 288 7.62 -21.08 1.37
CA GLY A 288 7.71 -22.01 0.23
C GLY A 288 6.83 -21.65 -0.96
N ALA A 289 6.20 -20.46 -1.00
CA ALA A 289 5.50 -19.99 -2.19
C ALA A 289 6.48 -19.59 -3.29
N VAL A 290 6.09 -19.86 -4.54
CA VAL A 290 6.79 -19.42 -5.74
C VAL A 290 6.20 -18.08 -6.18
N ILE A 291 6.94 -17.00 -5.94
CA ILE A 291 6.51 -15.64 -6.30
C ILE A 291 6.97 -15.32 -7.72
N ILE A 292 6.03 -14.95 -8.59
CA ILE A 292 6.25 -14.71 -10.01
C ILE A 292 5.83 -13.28 -10.36
N PRO A 293 6.74 -12.42 -10.86
CA PRO A 293 6.33 -11.18 -11.52
C PRO A 293 5.43 -11.51 -12.71
N THR A 294 4.23 -10.95 -12.75
CA THR A 294 3.26 -11.17 -13.83
C THR A 294 2.86 -9.82 -14.44
N GLU A 295 2.29 -9.82 -15.64
CA GLU A 295 1.88 -8.58 -16.31
C GLU A 295 0.43 -8.61 -16.79
N PHE A 296 -0.24 -7.45 -16.69
CA PHE A 296 -1.54 -7.21 -17.30
C PHE A 296 -1.31 -6.52 -18.65
N THR A 297 -1.67 -7.20 -19.73
CA THR A 297 -1.40 -6.73 -21.11
C THR A 297 -2.25 -5.52 -21.49
N MET A 298 -3.34 -5.25 -20.76
CA MET A 298 -4.24 -4.12 -20.98
C MET A 298 -4.19 -3.07 -19.86
N LEU A 299 -3.00 -2.89 -19.27
CA LEU A 299 -2.77 -1.96 -18.16
C LEU A 299 -3.21 -0.52 -18.49
N LYS A 300 -2.93 -0.05 -19.71
CA LYS A 300 -3.29 1.33 -20.12
C LYS A 300 -4.79 1.54 -19.99
N GLU A 301 -5.57 0.53 -20.37
CA GLU A 301 -7.00 0.67 -20.39
C GLU A 301 -7.65 0.31 -19.06
N LEU A 302 -7.07 -0.61 -18.28
CA LEU A 302 -7.43 -0.74 -16.85
C LEU A 302 -7.32 0.60 -16.10
N LYS A 303 -6.36 1.45 -16.49
CA LYS A 303 -6.16 2.78 -15.89
C LYS A 303 -7.17 3.83 -16.34
N THR A 304 -7.58 3.81 -17.62
CA THR A 304 -8.37 4.89 -18.22
C THR A 304 -9.82 4.52 -18.53
N TRP A 305 -10.20 3.25 -18.40
CA TRP A 305 -11.53 2.77 -18.78
C TRP A 305 -12.60 3.28 -17.82
N ARG A 306 -13.72 3.70 -18.42
CA ARG A 306 -14.97 4.04 -17.71
C ARG A 306 -15.87 2.82 -17.74
N ASN A 307 -16.34 2.39 -16.57
CA ASN A 307 -17.18 1.19 -16.46
C ASN A 307 -18.66 1.52 -16.75
N ASP A 308 -19.00 1.58 -18.03
CA ASP A 308 -20.36 1.89 -18.49
C ASP A 308 -21.36 0.75 -18.20
N VAL A 309 -20.87 -0.49 -18.07
CA VAL A 309 -21.71 -1.65 -17.69
C VAL A 309 -22.38 -1.39 -16.34
N LEU A 310 -21.61 -0.91 -15.35
CA LEU A 310 -22.13 -0.67 -14.00
C LEU A 310 -23.31 0.31 -13.99
N THR A 311 -23.20 1.45 -14.68
CA THR A 311 -24.23 2.48 -14.67
C THR A 311 -25.44 2.09 -15.50
N ILE A 312 -25.25 1.38 -16.62
CA ILE A 312 -26.36 0.89 -17.45
C ILE A 312 -27.15 -0.19 -16.71
N ASP A 313 -26.44 -1.14 -16.07
CA ASP A 313 -27.06 -2.17 -15.24
C ASP A 313 -27.81 -1.57 -14.06
N PHE A 314 -27.23 -0.57 -13.39
CA PHE A 314 -27.83 0.06 -12.22
C PHE A 314 -29.24 0.58 -12.51
N VAL A 315 -29.45 1.25 -13.65
CA VAL A 315 -30.78 1.77 -14.00
C VAL A 315 -31.78 0.64 -14.15
N ALA A 316 -31.46 -0.36 -14.97
CA ALA A 316 -32.37 -1.46 -15.27
C ALA A 316 -32.64 -2.35 -14.04
N ASN A 317 -31.60 -2.69 -13.27
CA ASN A 317 -31.72 -3.54 -12.10
C ASN A 317 -32.45 -2.82 -10.95
N MET A 318 -32.22 -1.52 -10.76
CA MET A 318 -32.94 -0.75 -9.74
C MET A 318 -34.41 -0.57 -10.11
N ASP A 319 -34.73 -0.28 -11.38
CA ASP A 319 -36.12 -0.23 -11.86
C ASP A 319 -36.84 -1.57 -11.60
N ASP A 320 -36.22 -2.70 -11.97
CA ASP A 320 -36.80 -4.03 -11.76
C ASP A 320 -37.01 -4.35 -10.27
N TYR A 321 -36.02 -4.04 -9.42
CA TYR A 321 -36.10 -4.28 -7.99
C TYR A 321 -37.21 -3.46 -7.32
N LEU A 322 -37.26 -2.14 -7.58
CA LEU A 322 -38.23 -1.24 -6.96
C LEU A 322 -39.67 -1.52 -7.42
N ALA A 323 -39.85 -1.88 -8.69
CA ALA A 323 -41.15 -2.28 -9.22
C ALA A 323 -41.71 -3.52 -8.51
N LYS A 324 -40.83 -4.44 -8.10
CA LYS A 324 -41.18 -5.71 -7.45
C LYS A 324 -41.30 -5.64 -5.92
N LEU A 325 -41.11 -4.48 -5.29
CA LEU A 325 -41.38 -4.33 -3.86
C LEU A 325 -42.83 -4.70 -3.54
N GLU A 326 -43.07 -5.43 -2.46
CA GLU A 326 -44.40 -5.82 -2.02
C GLU A 326 -45.19 -4.57 -1.58
N THR A 327 -44.55 -3.73 -0.77
CA THR A 327 -45.08 -2.40 -0.41
C THR A 327 -44.00 -1.34 -0.55
N SER A 328 -44.41 -0.12 -0.91
CA SER A 328 -43.54 1.06 -1.01
C SER A 328 -44.31 2.29 -0.53
N PRO A 329 -44.26 2.60 0.79
CA PRO A 329 -45.02 3.70 1.37
C PRO A 329 -44.67 5.08 0.78
N SER A 330 -43.44 5.26 0.31
CA SER A 330 -42.98 6.48 -0.36
C SER A 330 -43.51 6.63 -1.79
N GLY A 331 -44.07 5.55 -2.37
CA GLY A 331 -44.49 5.50 -3.76
C GLY A 331 -43.36 5.24 -4.77
N VAL A 332 -42.11 5.11 -4.32
CA VAL A 332 -40.96 4.86 -5.20
C VAL A 332 -41.06 3.47 -5.85
N ARG A 333 -41.05 3.42 -7.19
CA ARG A 333 -41.16 2.19 -8.00
C ARG A 333 -40.15 2.09 -9.14
N SER A 334 -39.32 3.11 -9.34
CA SER A 334 -38.26 3.18 -10.35
C SER A 334 -37.10 4.05 -9.87
N LEU A 335 -35.96 4.00 -10.56
CA LEU A 335 -34.84 4.92 -10.31
C LEU A 335 -35.24 6.38 -10.55
N THR A 336 -36.12 6.65 -11.51
CA THR A 336 -36.68 7.99 -11.72
C THR A 336 -37.42 8.46 -10.47
N ASP A 337 -38.33 7.65 -9.94
CA ASP A 337 -39.09 8.00 -8.73
C ASP A 337 -38.17 8.17 -7.53
N LEU A 338 -37.17 7.29 -7.39
CA LEU A 338 -36.19 7.36 -6.30
C LEU A 338 -35.40 8.67 -6.35
N ARG A 339 -34.92 9.06 -7.54
CA ARG A 339 -34.20 10.30 -7.76
C ARG A 339 -35.10 11.50 -7.45
N ASP A 340 -36.31 11.53 -8.01
CA ASP A 340 -37.27 12.63 -7.82
C ASP A 340 -37.67 12.77 -6.33
N TRP A 341 -37.97 11.65 -5.67
CA TRP A 341 -38.30 11.63 -4.23
C TRP A 341 -37.13 12.14 -3.39
N THR A 342 -35.90 11.72 -3.71
CA THR A 342 -34.69 12.12 -2.99
C THR A 342 -34.46 13.63 -3.10
N GLN A 343 -34.65 14.22 -4.29
CA GLN A 343 -34.50 15.65 -4.51
C GLN A 343 -35.61 16.46 -3.84
N LEU A 344 -36.85 15.96 -3.86
CA LEU A 344 -38.00 16.60 -3.23
C LEU A 344 -37.92 16.57 -1.69
N ASN A 345 -37.35 15.50 -1.12
CA ASN A 345 -37.24 15.28 0.32
C ASN A 345 -35.81 15.56 0.82
N GLY A 346 -35.19 16.65 0.33
CA GLY A 346 -33.80 16.97 0.63
C GLY A 346 -33.48 17.19 2.10
N ASN A 347 -34.46 17.53 2.94
CA ASN A 347 -34.31 17.58 4.40
C ASN A 347 -34.05 16.21 5.04
N LEU A 348 -34.62 15.14 4.48
CA LEU A 348 -34.40 13.77 4.95
C LEU A 348 -33.16 13.15 4.29
N GLU A 349 -32.91 13.49 3.02
CA GLU A 349 -31.87 12.88 2.21
C GLU A 349 -30.59 13.70 2.08
N ASP A 350 -30.49 14.83 2.78
CA ASP A 350 -29.37 15.77 2.75
C ASP A 350 -29.08 16.32 1.34
N PHE A 351 -30.11 16.43 0.48
CA PHE A 351 -30.02 17.04 -0.85
C PHE A 351 -30.20 18.57 -0.74
N PRO A 352 -29.40 19.41 -1.44
CA PRO A 352 -28.42 19.07 -2.48
C PRO A 352 -26.97 18.88 -2.01
N ALA A 353 -26.68 18.95 -0.70
CA ALA A 353 -25.32 18.76 -0.18
C ALA A 353 -24.76 17.37 -0.51
N ARG A 354 -25.64 16.36 -0.48
CA ARG A 354 -25.47 15.01 -1.00
C ARG A 354 -26.32 14.88 -2.26
N ASP A 355 -25.73 15.26 -3.40
CA ASP A 355 -26.42 15.27 -4.68
C ASP A 355 -26.81 13.86 -5.19
N THR A 356 -27.45 13.82 -6.36
CA THR A 356 -27.84 12.61 -7.10
C THR A 356 -27.16 12.54 -8.47
N GLU A 357 -26.00 13.20 -8.65
CA GLU A 357 -25.38 13.43 -9.97
C GLU A 357 -25.21 12.14 -10.80
N VAL A 358 -24.90 11.02 -10.14
CA VAL A 358 -24.72 9.73 -10.84
C VAL A 358 -26.05 9.21 -11.37
N TRP A 359 -27.14 9.37 -10.62
CA TRP A 359 -28.48 8.97 -11.06
C TRP A 359 -28.98 9.88 -12.18
N ASP A 360 -28.77 11.19 -12.05
CA ASP A 360 -29.16 12.16 -13.08
C ASP A 360 -28.49 11.84 -14.42
N GLN A 361 -27.17 11.58 -14.40
CA GLN A 361 -26.44 11.18 -15.61
C GLN A 361 -26.91 9.82 -16.15
N ALA A 362 -27.11 8.82 -15.30
CA ALA A 362 -27.53 7.49 -15.74
C ALA A 362 -28.92 7.50 -16.40
N LEU A 363 -29.84 8.32 -15.87
CA LEU A 363 -31.17 8.54 -16.45
C LEU A 363 -31.10 9.30 -17.77
N GLU A 364 -30.20 10.29 -17.90
CA GLU A 364 -29.94 10.98 -19.16
C GLU A 364 -29.35 10.03 -20.22
N ASP A 365 -28.37 9.21 -19.85
CA ASP A 365 -27.77 8.20 -20.72
C ASP A 365 -28.82 7.19 -21.21
N ARG A 366 -29.74 6.76 -20.33
CA ARG A 366 -30.89 5.93 -20.71
C ARG A 366 -31.75 6.60 -21.78
N ASN A 367 -32.01 7.90 -21.67
CA ASN A 367 -32.79 8.65 -22.66
C ASN A 367 -32.05 8.78 -24.01
N HIS A 368 -30.72 8.67 -24.01
CA HIS A 368 -29.90 8.54 -25.22
C HIS A 368 -29.82 7.12 -25.78
N GLY A 369 -30.59 6.17 -25.23
CA GLY A 369 -30.66 4.78 -25.70
C GLY A 369 -29.65 3.83 -25.05
N TRP A 370 -29.02 4.23 -23.94
CA TRP A 370 -28.11 3.35 -23.19
C TRP A 370 -28.96 2.41 -22.31
N ASN A 371 -28.96 1.13 -22.64
CA ASN A 371 -29.78 0.14 -21.95
C ASN A 371 -29.18 -1.26 -22.12
N GLN A 372 -29.76 -2.26 -21.45
CA GLN A 372 -29.23 -3.63 -21.43
C GLN A 372 -29.59 -4.45 -22.67
N THR A 373 -30.21 -3.86 -23.71
CA THR A 373 -30.64 -4.65 -24.87
C THR A 373 -29.47 -5.02 -25.79
N ARG A 374 -29.69 -6.00 -26.66
CA ARG A 374 -28.67 -6.45 -27.63
C ARG A 374 -28.38 -5.40 -28.70
N GLU A 375 -29.31 -4.47 -28.92
CA GLU A 375 -29.20 -3.38 -29.89
C GLU A 375 -28.36 -2.21 -29.35
N SER A 376 -28.19 -2.10 -28.03
CA SER A 376 -27.37 -1.05 -27.42
C SER A 376 -25.87 -1.32 -27.65
N ARG A 377 -25.32 -0.71 -28.71
CA ARG A 377 -23.90 -0.87 -29.06
C ARG A 377 -22.96 -0.47 -27.93
N VAL A 378 -23.26 0.63 -27.24
CA VAL A 378 -22.47 1.09 -26.09
C VAL A 378 -22.39 0.01 -25.02
N TYR A 379 -23.51 -0.62 -24.68
CA TYR A 379 -23.53 -1.68 -23.69
C TYR A 379 -22.78 -2.94 -24.15
N GLN A 380 -23.00 -3.38 -25.39
CA GLN A 380 -22.30 -4.55 -25.95
C GLN A 380 -20.78 -4.33 -26.07
N ASP A 381 -20.35 -3.14 -26.46
CA ASP A 381 -18.93 -2.76 -26.51
C ASP A 381 -18.33 -2.70 -25.10
N ALA A 382 -19.06 -2.16 -24.12
CA ALA A 382 -18.65 -2.11 -22.73
C ALA A 382 -18.53 -3.52 -22.11
N LEU A 383 -19.47 -4.43 -22.41
CA LEU A 383 -19.42 -5.83 -22.00
C LEU A 383 -18.23 -6.58 -22.62
N THR A 384 -17.98 -6.36 -23.91
CA THR A 384 -16.80 -6.92 -24.59
C THR A 384 -15.54 -6.42 -23.92
N ARG A 385 -15.48 -5.12 -23.62
CA ARG A 385 -14.33 -4.53 -22.95
C ARG A 385 -14.11 -5.07 -21.55
N LEU A 386 -15.17 -5.23 -20.78
CA LEU A 386 -15.14 -5.83 -19.45
C LEU A 386 -14.56 -7.25 -19.51
N ARG A 387 -15.02 -8.07 -20.46
CA ARG A 387 -14.51 -9.45 -20.68
C ARG A 387 -13.03 -9.46 -21.02
N ASP A 388 -12.55 -8.55 -21.86
CA ASP A 388 -11.13 -8.47 -22.22
C ASP A 388 -10.26 -8.08 -21.01
N LEU A 389 -10.70 -7.07 -20.25
CA LEU A 389 -9.99 -6.55 -19.08
C LEU A 389 -9.92 -7.56 -17.92
N GLY A 390 -11.01 -8.29 -17.66
CA GLY A 390 -11.02 -9.36 -16.66
C GLY A 390 -10.33 -10.65 -17.15
N GLY A 391 -10.45 -10.93 -18.45
CA GLY A 391 -9.94 -12.11 -19.14
C GLY A 391 -8.48 -11.98 -19.55
N LYS A 392 -8.23 -12.09 -20.87
CA LYS A 392 -6.88 -12.16 -21.47
C LYS A 392 -5.99 -10.96 -21.11
N GLY A 393 -6.60 -9.79 -20.93
CA GLY A 393 -5.95 -8.51 -20.64
C GLY A 393 -5.48 -8.31 -19.21
N GLY A 394 -6.11 -8.99 -18.25
CA GLY A 394 -5.92 -8.77 -16.82
C GLY A 394 -5.57 -10.05 -16.07
N ILE A 395 -6.24 -10.25 -14.92
CA ILE A 395 -5.92 -11.30 -13.94
C ILE A 395 -5.97 -12.69 -14.56
N LEU A 396 -7.04 -13.05 -15.27
CA LEU A 396 -7.20 -14.43 -15.76
C LEU A 396 -6.16 -14.76 -16.83
N GLY A 397 -5.85 -13.83 -17.73
CA GLY A 397 -4.79 -13.98 -18.72
C GLY A 397 -3.40 -14.07 -18.10
N ALA A 398 -3.13 -13.28 -17.05
CA ALA A 398 -1.90 -13.38 -16.26
C ALA A 398 -1.75 -14.78 -15.62
N MET A 399 -2.82 -15.26 -14.96
CA MET A 399 -2.83 -16.58 -14.34
C MET A 399 -2.61 -17.71 -15.34
N GLU A 400 -3.17 -17.61 -16.54
CA GLU A 400 -2.97 -18.59 -17.60
C GLU A 400 -1.52 -18.60 -18.12
N ARG A 401 -0.99 -17.44 -18.49
CA ARG A 401 0.37 -17.30 -19.05
C ARG A 401 1.44 -17.80 -18.09
N ASP A 402 1.34 -17.41 -16.82
CA ASP A 402 2.37 -17.64 -15.82
C ASP A 402 2.09 -18.86 -14.92
N ARG A 403 0.99 -19.58 -15.21
CA ARG A 403 0.53 -20.78 -14.48
C ARG A 403 0.39 -20.51 -12.99
N LEU A 404 -0.40 -19.50 -12.64
CA LEU A 404 -0.56 -19.03 -11.27
C LEU A 404 -1.75 -19.69 -10.57
N ASP A 405 -1.61 -19.88 -9.26
CA ASP A 405 -2.69 -20.29 -8.35
C ASP A 405 -3.50 -19.09 -7.86
N ALA A 406 -2.85 -17.94 -7.66
CA ALA A 406 -3.50 -16.68 -7.32
C ALA A 406 -2.66 -15.48 -7.77
N VAL A 407 -3.30 -14.32 -7.90
CA VAL A 407 -2.65 -13.01 -8.09
C VAL A 407 -2.75 -12.22 -6.79
N LEU A 408 -1.61 -11.70 -6.34
CA LEU A 408 -1.47 -10.89 -5.12
C LEU A 408 -1.45 -9.41 -5.44
N MET A 409 -2.13 -8.61 -4.61
CA MET A 409 -2.00 -7.16 -4.63
C MET A 409 -2.45 -6.55 -3.31
N PRO A 410 -2.00 -5.33 -2.97
CA PRO A 410 -2.60 -4.56 -1.90
C PRO A 410 -4.10 -4.36 -2.12
N THR A 411 -4.90 -4.49 -1.06
CA THR A 411 -6.37 -4.47 -1.18
C THR A 411 -6.87 -3.12 -1.68
N SER A 412 -6.16 -2.02 -1.41
CA SER A 412 -6.51 -0.65 -1.81
C SER A 412 -6.70 -0.48 -3.32
N ILE A 413 -6.06 -1.32 -4.14
CA ILE A 413 -6.15 -1.28 -5.61
C ILE A 413 -6.93 -2.44 -6.22
N SER A 414 -7.40 -3.40 -5.41
CA SER A 414 -8.09 -4.59 -5.91
C SER A 414 -9.36 -4.28 -6.71
N LEU A 415 -10.09 -3.23 -6.32
CA LEU A 415 -11.31 -2.76 -6.99
C LEU A 415 -11.11 -2.36 -8.46
N LYS A 416 -9.85 -2.13 -8.90
CA LYS A 416 -9.50 -1.71 -10.26
C LYS A 416 -9.35 -2.88 -11.25
N CYS A 417 -9.42 -4.12 -10.79
CA CYS A 417 -9.25 -5.28 -11.67
C CYS A 417 -9.97 -6.56 -11.20
N VAL A 418 -10.10 -6.79 -9.90
CA VAL A 418 -10.69 -8.03 -9.35
C VAL A 418 -12.13 -8.24 -9.79
N PRO A 419 -13.05 -7.26 -9.66
CA PRO A 419 -14.45 -7.47 -10.03
C PRO A 419 -14.65 -7.85 -11.49
N PHE A 420 -13.76 -7.41 -12.38
CA PHE A 420 -13.87 -7.62 -13.83
C PHE A 420 -13.72 -9.10 -14.23
N THR A 421 -13.12 -9.91 -13.35
CA THR A 421 -12.92 -11.33 -13.59
C THR A 421 -14.19 -12.17 -13.39
N GLY A 422 -15.17 -11.65 -12.66
CA GLY A 422 -16.27 -12.44 -12.09
C GLY A 422 -15.81 -13.52 -11.10
N GLY A 423 -14.52 -13.62 -10.81
CA GLY A 423 -13.93 -14.63 -9.94
C GLY A 423 -13.84 -14.20 -8.47
N PRO A 424 -13.41 -15.13 -7.60
CA PRO A 424 -13.33 -14.91 -6.18
C PRO A 424 -12.06 -14.16 -5.80
N ALA A 425 -12.13 -13.50 -4.66
CA ALA A 425 -10.99 -12.92 -3.99
C ALA A 425 -11.14 -12.96 -2.47
N VAL A 426 -10.03 -13.16 -1.77
CA VAL A 426 -9.97 -13.12 -0.31
C VAL A 426 -9.03 -11.99 0.09
N THR A 427 -9.51 -11.05 0.88
CA THR A 427 -8.64 -10.07 1.55
C THR A 427 -8.39 -10.51 2.99
N VAL A 428 -7.15 -10.37 3.43
CA VAL A 428 -6.73 -10.59 4.82
C VAL A 428 -5.91 -9.39 5.32
N PRO A 429 -5.78 -9.19 6.63
CA PRO A 429 -4.93 -8.14 7.16
C PRO A 429 -3.47 -8.26 6.71
N LEU A 430 -2.91 -7.16 6.19
CA LEU A 430 -1.52 -7.08 5.74
C LEU A 430 -0.64 -6.34 6.75
N GLY A 431 -1.15 -5.26 7.31
CA GLY A 431 -0.45 -4.46 8.30
C GLY A 431 -1.18 -3.16 8.58
N ALA A 432 -0.44 -2.19 9.12
CA ALA A 432 -0.93 -0.85 9.36
C ALA A 432 0.14 0.18 8.99
N TYR A 433 -0.28 1.42 8.77
CA TYR A 433 0.65 2.51 8.53
C TYR A 433 1.54 2.73 9.77
N PRO A 434 2.85 2.99 9.58
CA PRO A 434 3.80 3.16 10.68
C PRO A 434 3.51 4.43 11.49
N ASP A 435 4.11 4.57 12.68
CA ASP A 435 3.88 5.72 13.56
C ASP A 435 4.30 7.06 12.94
N ARG A 436 5.25 7.03 12.01
CA ARG A 436 5.67 8.21 11.24
C ARG A 436 4.69 8.63 10.14
N ALA A 437 3.66 7.83 9.84
CA ALA A 437 2.74 8.13 8.75
C ALA A 437 1.93 9.38 9.06
N ARG A 438 1.98 10.35 8.15
CA ARG A 438 1.14 11.54 8.23
C ARG A 438 -0.33 11.15 8.06
N THR A 439 -1.20 11.90 8.72
CA THR A 439 -2.63 11.78 8.53
C THR A 439 -3.04 12.43 7.21
N PHE A 440 -3.81 11.71 6.40
CA PHE A 440 -4.40 12.21 5.17
C PHE A 440 -5.90 12.01 5.22
N ASN A 441 -6.64 13.05 4.87
CA ASN A 441 -8.08 12.96 4.72
C ASN A 441 -8.42 12.27 3.39
N ALA A 442 -9.57 11.63 3.36
CA ALA A 442 -10.17 11.12 2.14
C ALA A 442 -10.33 12.27 1.13
N ALA A 443 -10.24 11.94 -0.16
CA ALA A 443 -10.49 12.92 -1.22
C ALA A 443 -11.92 13.52 -1.16
N ARG A 444 -12.83 12.85 -0.44
CA ARG A 444 -14.24 13.23 -0.29
C ARG A 444 -14.58 13.30 1.19
N GLY A 445 -14.98 14.48 1.65
CA GLY A 445 -15.33 14.72 3.04
C GLY A 445 -14.13 14.92 3.98
N SER A 446 -14.38 14.76 5.28
CA SER A 446 -13.41 15.03 6.36
C SER A 446 -12.86 13.78 7.04
N LEU A 447 -13.19 12.57 6.53
CA LEU A 447 -12.73 11.32 7.12
C LEU A 447 -11.23 11.11 6.87
N VAL A 448 -10.56 10.42 7.79
CA VAL A 448 -9.14 10.09 7.69
C VAL A 448 -8.97 8.83 6.84
N ALA A 449 -8.37 8.98 5.66
CA ALA A 449 -8.11 7.88 4.73
C ALA A 449 -6.75 7.21 4.93
N ALA A 450 -5.83 7.80 5.67
CA ALA A 450 -4.58 7.17 6.06
C ALA A 450 -3.92 7.90 7.23
N GLY A 451 -3.12 7.20 8.01
CA GLY A 451 -2.42 7.75 9.17
C GLY A 451 -1.91 6.64 10.09
N ALA A 452 -1.03 6.98 11.02
CA ALA A 452 -0.38 6.04 11.93
C ALA A 452 -1.37 5.04 12.59
N GLY A 453 -1.10 3.75 12.42
CA GLY A 453 -1.91 2.66 12.98
C GLY A 453 -3.17 2.29 12.19
N LEU A 454 -3.52 3.01 11.11
CA LEU A 454 -4.64 2.64 10.25
C LEU A 454 -4.30 1.35 9.47
N PRO A 455 -5.16 0.32 9.48
CA PRO A 455 -4.87 -0.95 8.84
C PRO A 455 -5.14 -0.95 7.33
N PHE A 456 -4.42 -1.81 6.62
CA PHE A 456 -4.65 -2.13 5.21
C PHE A 456 -4.50 -3.63 4.96
N GLY A 457 -5.02 -4.09 3.83
CA GLY A 457 -5.18 -5.52 3.51
C GLY A 457 -4.29 -6.01 2.36
N LEU A 458 -4.21 -7.33 2.25
CA LEU A 458 -3.64 -8.09 1.14
C LEU A 458 -4.76 -8.89 0.47
N THR A 459 -4.93 -8.73 -0.84
CA THR A 459 -5.91 -9.48 -1.63
C THR A 459 -5.23 -10.62 -2.40
N PHE A 460 -5.81 -11.81 -2.30
CA PHE A 460 -5.58 -12.97 -3.15
C PHE A 460 -6.74 -13.09 -4.13
N ALA A 461 -6.50 -12.94 -5.43
CA ALA A 461 -7.51 -13.08 -6.48
C ALA A 461 -7.27 -14.35 -7.31
N GLY A 462 -8.35 -15.03 -7.69
CA GLY A 462 -8.29 -16.31 -8.40
C GLY A 462 -9.28 -16.41 -9.56
N LYS A 463 -9.34 -17.60 -10.16
CA LYS A 463 -10.29 -17.89 -11.23
C LYS A 463 -11.68 -18.16 -10.66
N PRO A 464 -12.76 -17.93 -11.42
CA PRO A 464 -14.08 -18.44 -11.06
C PRO A 464 -14.00 -19.87 -10.51
N TRP A 465 -14.64 -20.11 -9.38
CA TRP A 465 -14.72 -21.39 -8.66
C TRP A 465 -13.45 -21.85 -7.91
N ASP A 466 -12.42 -21.01 -7.79
CA ASP A 466 -11.21 -21.30 -6.99
C ASP A 466 -11.33 -20.92 -5.50
N GLU A 467 -12.54 -20.72 -4.94
CA GLU A 467 -12.73 -20.28 -3.55
C GLU A 467 -11.99 -21.14 -2.54
N SER A 468 -12.10 -22.48 -2.62
CA SER A 468 -11.37 -23.38 -1.71
C SER A 468 -9.86 -23.18 -1.79
N LYS A 469 -9.31 -22.98 -2.99
CA LYS A 469 -7.89 -22.73 -3.18
C LYS A 469 -7.47 -21.40 -2.56
N LEU A 470 -8.22 -20.32 -2.84
CA LEU A 470 -7.93 -19.00 -2.29
C LEU A 470 -8.08 -18.94 -0.78
N ILE A 471 -9.10 -19.58 -0.22
CA ILE A 471 -9.31 -19.71 1.24
C ILE A 471 -8.12 -20.43 1.86
N SER A 472 -7.65 -21.53 1.25
CA SER A 472 -6.48 -22.25 1.73
C SER A 472 -5.21 -21.40 1.73
N ILE A 473 -4.95 -20.68 0.64
CA ILE A 473 -3.79 -19.78 0.51
C ILE A 473 -3.87 -18.64 1.53
N ALA A 474 -5.02 -17.98 1.62
CA ALA A 474 -5.25 -16.86 2.53
C ALA A 474 -5.14 -17.31 3.99
N HIS A 475 -5.68 -18.48 4.34
CA HIS A 475 -5.56 -19.04 5.69
C HIS A 475 -4.11 -19.38 6.02
N ALA A 476 -3.35 -19.98 5.10
CA ALA A 476 -1.93 -20.26 5.32
C ALA A 476 -1.13 -18.97 5.61
N TYR A 477 -1.40 -17.89 4.87
CA TYR A 477 -0.79 -16.58 5.12
C TYR A 477 -1.26 -15.97 6.45
N GLU A 478 -2.55 -16.05 6.76
CA GLU A 478 -3.09 -15.59 8.05
C GLU A 478 -2.40 -16.31 9.21
N GLN A 479 -2.29 -17.63 9.17
CA GLN A 479 -1.63 -18.43 10.22
C GLN A 479 -0.13 -18.14 10.33
N LEU A 480 0.54 -17.86 9.21
CA LEU A 480 1.95 -17.46 9.21
C LEU A 480 2.18 -16.10 9.89
N THR A 481 1.27 -15.15 9.69
CA THR A 481 1.52 -13.74 10.00
C THR A 481 0.77 -13.22 11.22
N GLN A 482 -0.44 -13.72 11.49
CA GLN A 482 -1.31 -13.32 12.60
C GLN A 482 -1.41 -11.80 12.75
N VAL A 483 -1.47 -11.06 11.63
CA VAL A 483 -1.39 -9.58 11.62
C VAL A 483 -2.48 -8.97 12.49
N ARG A 484 -3.70 -9.49 12.42
CA ARG A 484 -4.85 -8.95 13.15
C ARG A 484 -4.56 -8.81 14.65
N ASP A 485 -3.97 -9.85 15.25
CA ASP A 485 -3.71 -9.92 16.68
C ASP A 485 -2.53 -9.05 17.12
N LYS A 486 -1.69 -8.63 16.17
CA LYS A 486 -0.54 -7.73 16.40
C LYS A 486 -0.95 -6.26 16.39
N LEU A 487 -2.05 -5.92 15.70
CA LEU A 487 -2.51 -4.54 15.59
C LEU A 487 -3.40 -4.18 16.78
N ARG A 488 -3.18 -2.98 17.32
CA ARG A 488 -3.99 -2.44 18.42
C ARG A 488 -4.89 -1.35 17.90
N ARG A 489 -6.19 -1.44 18.22
CA ARG A 489 -7.12 -0.31 18.05
C ARG A 489 -6.64 0.83 18.93
N ARG A 490 -6.55 2.02 18.36
CA ARG A 490 -6.37 3.25 19.11
C ARG A 490 -7.77 3.78 19.33
N LEU A 491 -8.49 3.18 20.28
CA LEU A 491 -9.83 3.61 20.62
C LEU A 491 -9.75 5.07 21.05
N VAL A 492 -10.25 5.96 20.21
CA VAL A 492 -10.35 7.38 20.53
C VAL A 492 -11.61 7.52 21.35
N PHE A 493 -11.47 7.43 22.67
CA PHE A 493 -12.49 7.97 23.54
C PHE A 493 -12.53 9.48 23.31
N LEU A 494 -13.59 9.98 22.68
CA LEU A 494 -14.01 11.33 23.01
C LEU A 494 -14.37 11.31 24.50
N PRO A 495 -13.89 12.26 25.31
CA PRO A 495 -14.18 12.27 26.74
C PRO A 495 -15.68 12.17 26.91
N TRP A 496 -16.11 11.20 27.71
CA TRP A 496 -17.50 11.05 28.13
C TRP A 496 -17.89 12.35 28.83
N SER A 497 -18.58 13.24 28.14
CA SER A 497 -19.15 14.41 28.79
C SER A 497 -20.33 13.92 29.60
N GLU A 498 -20.28 14.09 30.91
CA GLU A 498 -21.35 13.82 31.90
C GLU A 498 -22.71 14.48 31.61
N THR A 499 -22.87 15.17 30.47
CA THR A 499 -24.01 16.02 30.15
C THR A 499 -25.25 15.30 29.61
N THR A 500 -25.26 13.98 29.42
CA THR A 500 -26.48 13.26 28.98
C THR A 500 -27.43 12.88 30.11
N ALA A 501 -27.12 13.21 31.37
CA ALA A 501 -28.05 13.00 32.49
C ALA A 501 -29.08 14.14 32.70
N ASN A 502 -28.99 15.26 31.97
CA ASN A 502 -29.95 16.37 32.15
C ASN A 502 -30.29 17.05 30.81
N ARG A 503 -31.29 16.54 30.10
CA ARG A 503 -32.07 17.32 29.13
C ARG A 503 -33.56 17.20 29.43
N GLN A 504 -33.98 17.94 30.46
CA GLN A 504 -35.31 18.54 30.50
C GLN A 504 -35.15 20.07 30.48
N SER A 505 -35.91 20.69 29.58
CA SER A 505 -36.34 22.10 29.53
C SER A 505 -35.43 23.20 28.96
N SER A 506 -36.12 24.04 28.16
CA SER A 506 -35.88 25.45 27.74
C SER A 506 -34.80 25.82 26.70
N SER A 507 -35.30 26.03 25.46
CA SER A 507 -35.30 27.23 24.61
C SER A 507 -34.26 28.37 24.74
N GLU A 508 -33.87 28.87 23.54
CA GLU A 508 -33.43 30.22 23.11
C GLU A 508 -31.96 30.49 22.71
N ALA A 509 -31.85 31.36 21.69
CA ALA A 509 -30.74 31.76 20.79
C ALA A 509 -29.53 32.45 21.50
N THR A 510 -28.31 32.65 20.97
CA THR A 510 -27.73 33.03 19.66
C THR A 510 -26.17 32.91 19.78
N PRO A 511 -25.34 33.07 18.72
CA PRO A 511 -23.98 32.52 18.62
C PRO A 511 -22.84 33.48 19.03
N ILE A 512 -21.68 32.92 19.43
CA ILE A 512 -20.43 33.67 19.63
C ILE A 512 -19.33 33.08 18.73
N ALA A 513 -18.56 34.00 18.16
CA ALA A 513 -17.53 33.85 17.13
C ALA A 513 -16.32 32.99 17.52
N VAL A 514 -15.74 32.34 16.51
CA VAL A 514 -14.47 31.60 16.60
C VAL A 514 -13.41 32.37 15.80
N GLU A 515 -12.35 32.81 16.48
CA GLU A 515 -11.15 33.36 15.86
C GLU A 515 -10.24 32.26 15.30
N SER A 516 -9.71 32.57 14.14
CA SER A 516 -8.85 31.78 13.25
C SER A 516 -7.38 31.74 13.67
N TYR A 517 -6.70 30.61 13.47
CA TYR A 517 -5.28 30.60 13.06
C TYR A 517 -4.98 29.47 12.06
N PRO A 518 -4.20 29.73 10.99
CA PRO A 518 -3.92 28.79 9.90
C PRO A 518 -2.60 28.04 10.13
N TYR A 519 -2.38 26.85 9.54
CA TYR A 519 -1.07 26.45 8.99
C TYR A 519 -1.19 25.23 8.06
N THR A 520 -0.20 25.18 7.17
CA THR A 520 -0.18 24.69 5.80
C THR A 520 0.74 23.47 5.65
N ILE A 521 0.25 22.44 4.93
CA ILE A 521 0.84 21.82 3.72
C ILE A 521 2.27 21.19 3.72
N LEU A 522 2.31 19.87 3.38
CA LEU A 522 3.29 19.08 2.56
C LEU A 522 4.74 18.93 3.08
N GLU A 523 5.61 18.01 2.64
CA GLU A 523 5.58 16.64 2.11
C GLU A 523 7.01 16.03 2.28
N LEU A 524 7.09 14.69 2.28
CA LEU A 524 8.06 13.75 1.66
C LEU A 524 9.58 13.99 1.54
N ALA A 525 10.34 12.88 1.72
CA ALA A 525 11.00 12.16 0.59
C ALA A 525 11.69 10.83 1.03
N HIS A 526 11.63 9.80 0.15
CA HIS A 526 12.15 8.39 0.18
C HIS A 526 13.45 8.20 -0.63
N ILE A 527 14.34 7.28 -0.18
CA ILE A 527 15.75 7.09 -0.58
C ILE A 527 15.91 5.86 -1.47
N MET A 528 16.93 5.96 -2.34
CA MET A 528 17.32 5.05 -3.40
C MET A 528 18.61 4.26 -3.08
N ALA A 529 19.05 3.38 -3.99
CA ALA A 529 20.08 2.36 -3.77
C ALA A 529 21.57 2.72 -3.86
N LEU A 530 22.40 2.20 -2.93
CA LEU A 530 23.88 2.21 -3.00
C LEU A 530 24.56 0.85 -2.76
N VAL A 531 25.78 0.82 -3.28
CA VAL A 531 26.69 -0.29 -3.57
C VAL A 531 27.51 -0.73 -2.36
N ASP A 532 27.84 -2.03 -2.32
CA ASP A 532 28.44 -2.76 -1.18
C ASP A 532 29.94 -2.48 -0.95
N TYR A 533 30.32 -2.06 0.26
CA TYR A 533 31.69 -1.71 0.67
C TYR A 533 32.24 -2.70 1.70
N SER A 534 33.30 -3.44 1.33
CA SER A 534 33.95 -4.40 2.23
C SER A 534 34.71 -3.74 3.38
N SER A 535 34.27 -4.02 4.60
CA SER A 535 34.94 -3.75 5.87
C SER A 535 35.55 -5.03 6.44
N SER A 536 36.71 -4.89 7.08
CA SER A 536 37.22 -5.88 8.01
C SER A 536 37.55 -5.21 9.32
N SER A 537 37.37 -5.93 10.43
CA SER A 537 37.85 -5.54 11.75
C SER A 537 38.53 -6.73 12.38
N SER A 538 39.72 -6.53 12.93
CA SER A 538 40.29 -7.40 13.96
C SER A 538 40.60 -6.57 15.20
N THR A 539 40.16 -7.10 16.34
CA THR A 539 40.54 -6.69 17.68
C THR A 539 41.22 -7.89 18.32
N SER A 540 42.44 -7.71 18.84
CA SER A 540 42.82 -8.27 20.14
C SER A 540 44.14 -7.68 20.64
N SER A 541 44.15 -7.51 21.94
CA SER A 541 45.17 -7.00 22.85
C SER A 541 46.36 -7.94 23.02
N GLU A 542 47.59 -7.40 23.19
CA GLU A 542 48.44 -7.67 24.36
C GLU A 542 49.74 -6.81 24.41
N VAL A 543 50.29 -6.79 25.62
CA VAL A 543 51.32 -5.97 26.29
C VAL A 543 52.72 -5.96 25.64
N GLY A 544 53.46 -4.84 25.71
CA GLY A 544 54.92 -4.86 25.46
C GLY A 544 55.66 -3.52 25.28
N ASN A 545 55.97 -2.86 26.40
CA ASN A 545 57.07 -1.94 26.72
C ASN A 545 57.96 -1.22 25.65
N THR A 546 58.22 0.06 25.98
CA THR A 546 59.47 0.87 25.86
C THR A 546 59.88 1.65 24.60
N ARG A 547 60.12 2.95 24.87
CA ARG A 547 61.11 3.92 24.32
C ARG A 547 60.66 4.93 23.24
N GLN A 548 60.31 6.14 23.70
CA GLN A 548 60.71 7.42 23.09
C GLN A 548 62.24 7.62 23.23
N PRO A 549 62.96 8.37 22.33
CA PRO A 549 62.98 9.86 22.33
C PRO A 549 63.41 10.51 20.96
N PRO A 550 63.77 11.81 20.85
CA PRO A 550 63.40 13.01 21.61
C PRO A 550 62.81 14.16 20.74
N SER A 551 62.23 15.13 21.45
CA SER A 551 61.81 16.46 21.01
C SER A 551 62.96 17.36 20.51
N LYS A 552 62.64 18.28 19.57
CA LYS A 552 63.27 19.61 19.52
C LYS A 552 62.22 20.73 19.46
N ARG A 553 62.60 21.85 20.06
CA ARG A 553 61.79 22.89 20.69
C ARG A 553 61.90 24.20 19.88
N ILE A 554 60.74 24.76 19.52
CA ILE A 554 60.26 26.17 19.53
C ILE A 554 61.17 27.31 19.02
N LYS A 555 60.61 28.16 18.13
CA LYS A 555 60.61 29.65 18.09
C LYS A 555 59.82 30.09 16.83
N SER A 556 59.08 31.19 16.71
CA SER A 556 58.52 32.26 17.57
C SER A 556 57.62 33.12 16.65
N ASP A 557 56.63 33.81 17.22
CA ASP A 557 55.54 34.54 16.56
C ASP A 557 55.89 35.71 15.62
N SER A 558 54.93 35.97 14.71
CA SER A 558 54.44 37.27 14.16
C SER A 558 54.66 37.49 12.64
N PRO A 559 53.84 38.33 11.97
CA PRO A 559 52.41 38.17 11.71
C PRO A 559 52.06 38.27 10.20
N ALA A 560 50.85 37.85 9.86
CA ALA A 560 50.09 38.20 8.65
C ALA A 560 50.89 38.47 7.36
N ASN A 561 51.06 37.43 6.54
CA ASN A 561 51.16 37.60 5.10
C ASN A 561 50.17 36.65 4.43
N THR A 562 49.13 37.23 3.84
CA THR A 562 48.19 36.59 2.92
C THR A 562 48.96 36.02 1.73
N ALA A 563 49.29 34.74 1.79
CA ALA A 563 49.64 34.00 0.60
C ALA A 563 48.36 33.74 -0.20
N PRO A 564 48.34 33.97 -1.53
CA PRO A 564 47.19 33.62 -2.34
C PRO A 564 46.98 32.11 -2.26
N ASP A 565 45.74 31.74 -1.94
CA ASP A 565 45.24 30.37 -1.92
C ASP A 565 45.68 29.70 -3.24
N MET A 566 46.53 28.66 -3.15
CA MET A 566 46.92 27.94 -4.35
C MET A 566 45.65 27.39 -4.99
N PRO A 567 45.45 27.57 -6.32
CA PRO A 567 44.29 26.99 -6.98
C PRO A 567 44.26 25.48 -6.69
N PRO A 568 43.08 24.91 -6.39
CA PRO A 568 42.96 23.49 -6.15
C PRO A 568 43.58 22.73 -7.32
N LEU A 569 44.34 21.68 -7.01
CA LEU A 569 45.00 20.87 -8.04
C LEU A 569 43.96 20.45 -9.09
N PRO A 570 44.31 20.50 -10.40
CA PRO A 570 43.41 20.03 -11.44
C PRO A 570 42.92 18.62 -11.12
N ALA A 571 41.65 18.30 -11.39
CA ALA A 571 41.07 16.99 -11.06
C ALA A 571 41.88 15.80 -11.60
N ALA A 572 42.58 15.99 -12.74
CA ALA A 572 43.50 15.01 -13.35
C ALA A 572 44.77 14.71 -12.52
N PHE A 573 45.17 15.59 -11.61
CA PHE A 573 46.37 15.44 -10.77
C PHE A 573 46.14 14.50 -9.57
N HIS A 574 44.88 14.29 -9.18
CA HIS A 574 44.49 13.36 -8.12
C HIS A 574 44.45 11.88 -8.57
N ASP A 575 44.64 11.62 -9.87
CA ASP A 575 44.50 10.28 -10.48
C ASP A 575 45.64 9.31 -10.11
N LEU A 576 46.77 9.81 -9.56
CA LEU A 576 47.89 9.00 -9.07
C LEU A 576 47.71 8.44 -7.65
N TYR A 577 46.74 8.94 -6.87
CA TYR A 577 46.53 8.55 -5.47
C TYR A 577 45.10 8.09 -5.16
N ALA A 578 44.22 8.02 -6.16
CA ALA A 578 42.85 7.55 -6.01
C ALA A 578 42.77 6.00 -5.99
N SER A 579 43.35 5.36 -4.98
CA SER A 579 42.89 4.04 -4.60
C SER A 579 43.03 3.83 -3.10
N THR A 580 41.96 3.35 -2.48
CA THR A 580 42.11 2.39 -1.39
C THR A 580 42.86 1.19 -1.97
N VAL A 581 44.20 1.23 -1.92
CA VAL A 581 45.08 0.11 -2.26
C VAL A 581 44.79 -1.00 -1.26
N ARG A 582 44.22 -2.12 -1.70
CA ARG A 582 44.30 -3.37 -0.93
C ARG A 582 45.64 -4.03 -1.29
N TYR A 583 46.54 -4.11 -0.30
CA TYR A 583 47.92 -4.58 -0.43
C TYR A 583 48.08 -6.11 -0.45
N SER A 584 47.02 -6.91 -0.58
CA SER A 584 47.16 -8.38 -0.53
C SER A 584 46.61 -9.08 -1.75
N VAL A 585 47.46 -9.89 -2.37
CA VAL A 585 47.13 -10.89 -3.40
C VAL A 585 46.72 -12.24 -2.76
N VAL A 586 46.75 -12.33 -1.44
CA VAL A 586 46.42 -13.54 -0.65
C VAL A 586 45.11 -13.31 0.11
N ASP A 587 44.18 -14.25 -0.04
CA ASP A 587 42.85 -14.24 0.58
C ASP A 587 42.99 -14.58 2.08
N ASP A 588 42.58 -13.66 2.96
CA ASP A 588 42.55 -13.87 4.41
C ASP A 588 41.12 -14.26 4.84
N PRO A 589 40.89 -15.52 5.24
CA PRO A 589 39.58 -16.03 5.65
C PRO A 589 38.99 -15.32 6.88
N GLY A 590 39.84 -14.73 7.73
CA GLY A 590 39.42 -13.97 8.92
C GLY A 590 38.68 -12.66 8.57
N LEU A 591 38.91 -12.12 7.37
CA LEU A 591 38.21 -10.92 6.86
C LEU A 591 36.82 -11.24 6.28
N HIS A 592 36.47 -12.52 6.14
CA HIS A 592 35.28 -12.97 5.39
C HIS A 592 34.34 -13.90 6.17
N GLN A 593 34.62 -14.24 7.44
CA GLN A 593 33.75 -15.04 8.34
C GLN A 593 32.96 -16.16 7.63
N GLY A 594 33.64 -16.94 6.77
CA GLY A 594 33.05 -18.08 6.08
C GLY A 594 32.31 -17.80 4.76
N ARG A 595 32.38 -16.59 4.18
CA ARG A 595 31.83 -16.31 2.84
C ARG A 595 32.83 -16.64 1.73
N LYS A 596 32.39 -17.37 0.70
CA LYS A 596 33.02 -17.37 -0.63
C LYS A 596 32.67 -16.07 -1.36
N ARG A 597 33.64 -15.45 -2.04
CA ARG A 597 33.41 -14.26 -2.88
C ARG A 597 32.28 -14.50 -3.87
N GLN A 598 31.32 -13.57 -3.97
CA GLN A 598 30.26 -13.63 -4.98
C GLN A 598 30.83 -13.58 -6.41
N ASN A 599 31.96 -12.89 -6.59
CA ASN A 599 32.82 -12.99 -7.77
C ASN A 599 34.25 -13.32 -7.33
N PRO A 600 34.75 -14.56 -7.56
CA PRO A 600 36.16 -14.90 -7.39
C PRO A 600 37.03 -13.92 -8.19
N HIS A 601 38.28 -13.69 -7.78
CA HIS A 601 39.25 -13.10 -8.72
C HIS A 601 39.46 -14.12 -9.84
N VAL A 602 38.69 -13.96 -10.92
CA VAL A 602 38.84 -14.75 -12.13
C VAL A 602 39.93 -14.05 -12.94
N PRO A 603 41.07 -14.71 -13.21
CA PRO A 603 42.07 -14.18 -14.14
C PRO A 603 41.37 -13.72 -15.42
N GLY A 604 41.50 -12.43 -15.74
CA GLY A 604 40.82 -11.83 -16.88
C GLY A 604 39.55 -11.01 -16.59
N CYS A 605 39.16 -10.83 -15.32
CA CYS A 605 38.07 -9.93 -14.89
C CYS A 605 38.57 -8.79 -13.98
N TRP A 606 38.12 -7.57 -14.27
CA TRP A 606 38.51 -6.31 -13.63
C TRP A 606 37.33 -5.72 -12.87
N PRO A 607 37.42 -5.60 -11.53
CA PRO A 607 36.42 -4.89 -10.73
C PRO A 607 36.40 -3.42 -11.12
N SER A 608 35.21 -2.89 -11.45
CA SER A 608 35.08 -1.54 -11.97
C SER A 608 33.90 -0.80 -11.34
N HIS A 609 34.00 0.53 -11.28
CA HIS A 609 32.96 1.41 -10.73
C HIS A 609 33.02 2.80 -11.37
N VAL A 610 31.87 3.33 -11.73
CA VAL A 610 31.66 4.66 -12.30
C VAL A 610 30.94 5.53 -11.28
N TYR A 611 31.52 6.69 -10.94
CA TYR A 611 31.05 7.56 -9.86
C TYR A 611 31.50 9.02 -10.04
N VAL A 612 30.86 9.93 -9.31
CA VAL A 612 31.32 11.31 -9.10
C VAL A 612 32.05 11.36 -7.78
N GLU A 613 33.28 11.89 -7.76
CA GLU A 613 34.10 11.99 -6.55
C GLU A 613 33.89 13.33 -5.85
N TRP A 614 33.84 13.33 -4.53
CA TRP A 614 33.73 14.50 -3.68
C TRP A 614 34.80 14.45 -2.59
N HIS A 615 35.55 15.55 -2.45
CA HIS A 615 36.51 15.76 -1.37
C HIS A 615 35.93 16.81 -0.41
N PRO A 616 35.38 16.40 0.75
CA PRO A 616 34.98 17.36 1.77
C PRO A 616 36.18 18.19 2.24
N THR A 617 35.99 19.49 2.45
CA THR A 617 36.98 20.31 3.16
C THR A 617 37.16 19.80 4.58
N GLN A 618 38.27 20.15 5.24
CA GLN A 618 38.52 19.73 6.62
C GLN A 618 37.36 20.09 7.57
N GLU A 619 36.81 21.31 7.47
CA GLU A 619 35.63 21.73 8.24
C GLU A 619 34.41 20.84 7.99
N ARG A 620 34.12 20.50 6.72
CA ARG A 620 32.99 19.62 6.36
C ARG A 620 33.21 18.19 6.85
N HIS A 621 34.46 17.72 6.82
CA HIS A 621 34.86 16.41 7.34
C HIS A 621 34.64 16.33 8.85
N GLU A 622 35.03 17.35 9.61
CA GLU A 622 34.80 17.45 11.06
C GLU A 622 33.30 17.44 11.39
N ILE A 623 32.48 18.19 10.64
CA ILE A 623 31.02 18.20 10.82
C ILE A 623 30.41 16.82 10.54
N LEU A 624 30.85 16.13 9.48
CA LEU A 624 30.41 14.76 9.19
C LEU A 624 30.85 13.77 10.29
N GLY A 625 32.04 13.96 10.86
CA GLY A 625 32.52 13.18 12.01
C GLY A 625 31.62 13.35 13.24
N GLN A 626 31.30 14.59 13.60
CA GLN A 626 30.38 14.92 14.70
C GLN A 626 28.98 14.35 14.46
N LEU A 627 28.51 14.35 13.20
CA LEU A 627 27.25 13.72 12.84
C LEU A 627 27.29 12.22 13.10
N LEU A 628 28.37 11.52 12.69
CA LEU A 628 28.52 10.09 12.94
C LEU A 628 28.63 9.76 14.44
N ASP A 629 29.29 10.61 15.23
CA ASP A 629 29.33 10.45 16.70
C ASP A 629 27.93 10.50 17.31
N LYS A 630 27.10 11.44 16.85
CA LYS A 630 25.70 11.55 17.29
C LYS A 630 24.86 10.36 16.83
N VAL A 631 25.04 9.91 15.60
CA VAL A 631 24.32 8.72 15.09
C VAL A 631 24.70 7.48 15.89
N GLU A 632 25.98 7.28 16.18
CA GLU A 632 26.45 6.15 16.98
C GLU A 632 25.88 6.16 18.41
N ALA A 633 25.81 7.34 19.04
CA ALA A 633 25.17 7.49 20.34
C ALA A 633 23.66 7.18 20.31
N VAL A 634 22.97 7.56 19.23
CA VAL A 634 21.52 7.30 19.04
C VAL A 634 21.24 5.83 18.77
N VAL A 635 22.13 5.16 18.01
CA VAL A 635 21.99 3.77 17.60
C VAL A 635 22.32 2.78 18.73
N GLY A 636 23.10 3.23 19.73
CA GLY A 636 23.34 2.52 20.98
C GLY A 636 24.49 1.49 20.90
N PRO A 637 24.94 0.97 22.05
CA PRO A 637 26.19 0.19 22.15
C PRO A 637 26.13 -1.20 21.51
N GLY A 638 24.93 -1.67 21.11
CA GLY A 638 24.73 -3.00 20.49
C GLY A 638 24.97 -3.03 18.98
N ILE A 639 25.19 -1.89 18.33
CA ILE A 639 25.29 -1.78 16.88
C ILE A 639 26.55 -0.98 16.53
N LYS A 640 27.50 -1.62 15.83
CA LYS A 640 28.76 -1.00 15.43
C LYS A 640 28.59 -0.20 14.14
N LEU A 641 28.80 1.13 14.22
CA LEU A 641 28.81 2.00 13.05
C LEU A 641 30.22 2.04 12.43
N HIS A 642 30.34 1.53 11.20
CA HIS A 642 31.56 1.59 10.43
C HIS A 642 31.58 2.85 9.56
N ARG A 643 32.59 3.71 9.74
CA ARG A 643 32.65 5.05 9.14
C ARG A 643 33.39 5.04 7.80
N PHE A 644 32.99 5.90 6.86
CA PHE A 644 33.64 6.08 5.55
C PHE A 644 34.32 7.44 5.36
N LEU A 645 34.65 8.13 6.46
CA LEU A 645 35.24 9.46 6.38
C LEU A 645 36.77 9.46 6.35
N SER A 646 37.42 8.49 6.98
CA SER A 646 38.88 8.44 7.10
C SER A 646 39.42 7.04 6.89
N SER A 647 40.68 6.96 6.44
CA SER A 647 41.44 5.71 6.39
C SER A 647 41.80 5.24 7.80
N ASP A 648 42.32 4.02 7.91
CA ASP A 648 42.84 3.48 9.18
C ASP A 648 43.99 4.32 9.76
N LEU A 649 44.63 5.17 8.92
CA LEU A 649 45.68 6.12 9.30
C LEU A 649 45.12 7.52 9.65
N GLY A 650 43.80 7.68 9.74
CA GLY A 650 43.13 8.94 10.08
C GLY A 650 43.05 9.97 8.95
N VAL A 651 43.52 9.62 7.74
CA VAL A 651 43.51 10.52 6.58
C VAL A 651 42.10 10.60 5.97
N PRO A 652 41.54 11.80 5.72
CA PRO A 652 40.25 11.94 5.04
C PRO A 652 40.19 11.19 3.72
N LEU A 653 39.11 10.44 3.51
CA LEU A 653 38.87 9.69 2.27
C LEU A 653 37.96 10.48 1.32
N PRO A 654 38.17 10.37 0.00
CA PRO A 654 37.19 10.86 -0.96
C PRO A 654 35.87 10.10 -0.82
N LEU A 655 34.78 10.85 -0.81
CA LEU A 655 33.43 10.34 -0.87
C LEU A 655 32.95 10.33 -2.32
N HIS A 656 31.83 9.67 -2.63
CA HIS A 656 31.34 9.63 -4.00
C HIS A 656 29.82 9.47 -4.10
N ILE A 657 29.31 9.83 -5.28
CA ILE A 657 27.94 9.57 -5.74
C ILE A 657 28.05 8.53 -6.86
N SER A 658 27.46 7.34 -6.70
CA SER A 658 27.56 6.28 -7.71
C SER A 658 26.72 6.58 -8.95
N LEU A 659 27.27 6.21 -10.11
CA LEU A 659 26.59 6.21 -11.42
C LEU A 659 26.55 4.81 -12.06
N SER A 660 27.00 3.79 -11.33
CA SER A 660 26.95 2.37 -11.73
C SER A 660 26.88 1.46 -10.50
N ARG A 661 26.43 0.21 -10.67
CA ARG A 661 26.67 -0.87 -9.69
C ARG A 661 28.14 -1.31 -9.79
N PRO A 662 28.66 -2.13 -8.87
CA PRO A 662 29.94 -2.80 -9.12
C PRO A 662 29.87 -3.55 -10.44
N LEU A 663 30.81 -3.26 -11.32
CA LEU A 663 30.94 -3.89 -12.61
C LEU A 663 32.11 -4.89 -12.55
N SER A 664 32.04 -5.93 -13.35
CA SER A 664 33.11 -6.91 -13.53
C SER A 664 33.42 -7.01 -15.03
N LEU A 665 34.37 -6.19 -15.49
CA LEU A 665 34.74 -6.09 -16.91
C LEU A 665 35.76 -7.16 -17.29
N ARG A 666 35.58 -7.85 -18.41
CA ARG A 666 36.61 -8.76 -18.93
C ARG A 666 37.78 -7.97 -19.53
N THR A 667 39.00 -8.51 -19.50
CA THR A 667 40.19 -7.87 -20.09
C THR A 667 39.95 -7.43 -21.54
N ALA A 668 39.30 -8.26 -22.34
CA ALA A 668 38.99 -7.96 -23.74
C ALA A 668 38.03 -6.76 -23.93
N ASN A 669 37.29 -6.37 -22.89
CA ASN A 669 36.23 -5.37 -22.97
C ASN A 669 36.59 -4.07 -22.22
N LYS A 670 37.66 -4.04 -21.43
CA LYS A 670 37.96 -2.94 -20.49
C LYS A 670 38.20 -1.61 -21.22
N ASP A 671 38.98 -1.64 -22.30
CA ASP A 671 39.40 -0.44 -23.02
C ASP A 671 38.22 0.06 -23.87
N ALA A 672 37.52 -0.83 -24.57
CA ALA A 672 36.29 -0.52 -25.31
C ALA A 672 35.17 0.05 -24.41
N PHE A 673 35.04 -0.44 -23.17
CA PHE A 673 34.10 0.10 -22.19
C PHE A 673 34.45 1.54 -21.82
N LEU A 674 35.72 1.80 -21.51
CA LEU A 674 36.20 3.12 -21.13
C LEU A 674 36.07 4.13 -22.27
N ASP A 675 36.41 3.74 -23.50
CA ASP A 675 36.28 4.58 -24.69
C ASP A 675 34.82 4.97 -24.92
N ARG A 676 33.90 3.99 -24.87
CA ARG A 676 32.47 4.24 -25.04
C ARG A 676 31.89 5.10 -23.92
N LEU A 677 32.29 4.84 -22.67
CA LEU A 677 31.85 5.66 -21.54
C LEU A 677 32.29 7.11 -21.72
N THR A 678 33.55 7.30 -22.12
CA THR A 678 34.15 8.62 -22.38
C THR A 678 33.41 9.36 -23.48
N GLN A 679 33.16 8.71 -24.62
CA GLN A 679 32.37 9.29 -25.72
C GLN A 679 30.94 9.63 -25.28
N SER A 680 30.29 8.74 -24.53
CA SER A 680 28.89 8.90 -24.10
C SER A 680 28.72 10.06 -23.09
N VAL A 681 29.68 10.23 -22.17
CA VAL A 681 29.67 11.33 -21.19
C VAL A 681 29.94 12.66 -21.90
N LYS A 682 30.93 12.72 -22.81
CA LYS A 682 31.25 13.93 -23.57
C LYS A 682 30.11 14.35 -24.51
N ALA A 683 29.49 13.41 -25.21
CA ALA A 683 28.40 13.67 -26.16
C ALA A 683 27.12 14.20 -25.49
N VAL A 684 26.97 14.04 -24.17
CA VAL A 684 25.78 14.51 -23.45
C VAL A 684 25.72 16.03 -23.30
N GLY A 685 26.85 16.73 -23.44
CA GLY A 685 26.88 18.20 -23.37
C GLY A 685 26.47 18.78 -22.00
N VAL A 686 26.47 17.96 -20.94
CA VAL A 686 26.22 18.46 -19.57
C VAL A 686 27.44 19.25 -19.15
N ALA A 687 27.26 20.54 -18.90
CA ALA A 687 28.28 21.40 -18.33
C ALA A 687 28.46 21.13 -16.83
N ALA A 688 29.60 21.53 -16.28
CA ALA A 688 29.85 21.45 -14.83
C ALA A 688 28.71 22.11 -14.01
N PHE A 689 28.33 21.45 -12.92
CA PHE A 689 27.22 21.84 -12.04
C PHE A 689 27.53 21.47 -10.59
N ALA A 690 26.71 21.94 -9.66
CA ALA A 690 26.86 21.61 -8.23
C ALA A 690 25.57 21.00 -7.67
N VAL A 691 25.72 20.13 -6.68
CA VAL A 691 24.63 19.59 -5.85
C VAL A 691 24.86 19.92 -4.38
N SER A 692 23.81 19.87 -3.58
CA SER A 692 23.84 20.18 -2.16
C SER A 692 23.19 19.07 -1.34
N PRO A 693 23.70 18.77 -0.13
CA PRO A 693 23.03 17.88 0.81
C PRO A 693 21.59 18.32 1.09
N CYS A 694 20.63 17.39 1.11
CA CYS A 694 19.21 17.70 1.35
C CYS A 694 18.54 16.81 2.41
N GLY A 695 19.24 15.80 2.93
CA GLY A 695 18.72 14.95 4.00
C GLY A 695 19.66 13.83 4.39
N LEU A 696 19.31 13.15 5.48
CA LEU A 696 19.99 11.95 5.98
C LEU A 696 18.99 10.79 5.97
N ALA A 697 19.41 9.57 5.62
CA ALA A 697 18.65 8.36 5.92
C ALA A 697 19.50 7.09 5.96
N TRP A 698 18.85 5.98 6.27
CA TRP A 698 19.42 4.64 6.22
C TRP A 698 18.99 3.93 4.93
N TYR A 699 19.93 3.25 4.28
CA TYR A 699 19.71 2.46 3.08
C TYR A 699 20.15 1.02 3.27
N LYS A 700 19.20 0.07 3.23
CA LYS A 700 19.53 -1.37 3.30
C LYS A 700 19.99 -1.86 1.94
N SER A 701 21.19 -2.43 1.88
CA SER A 701 21.71 -3.06 0.66
C SER A 701 20.82 -4.24 0.24
N PRO A 702 20.46 -4.39 -1.05
CA PRO A 702 19.74 -5.56 -1.53
C PRO A 702 20.66 -6.77 -1.62
N ASP A 703 21.96 -6.52 -1.73
CA ASP A 703 22.99 -7.53 -2.03
C ASP A 703 23.74 -7.99 -0.76
N SER A 704 23.47 -7.38 0.40
CA SER A 704 24.12 -7.74 1.67
C SER A 704 23.31 -7.36 2.92
N ASP A 705 23.74 -7.89 4.08
CA ASP A 705 23.17 -7.51 5.37
C ASP A 705 23.55 -6.10 5.85
N ARG A 706 24.27 -5.34 5.04
CA ARG A 706 24.68 -3.98 5.39
C ARG A 706 23.55 -2.97 5.19
N THR A 707 23.44 -2.06 6.15
CA THR A 707 22.63 -0.86 6.05
C THR A 707 23.55 0.34 6.08
N PHE A 708 23.52 1.14 5.02
CA PHE A 708 24.35 2.33 4.83
C PHE A 708 23.66 3.56 5.44
N LEU A 709 24.42 4.38 6.16
CA LEU A 709 24.02 5.73 6.51
C LEU A 709 24.42 6.67 5.37
N ILE A 710 23.45 7.40 4.84
CA ILE A 710 23.63 8.14 3.60
C ILE A 710 23.10 9.57 3.68
N VAL A 711 23.83 10.46 3.02
CA VAL A 711 23.48 11.88 2.83
C VAL A 711 22.93 12.04 1.42
N ARG A 712 21.66 12.41 1.30
CA ARG A 712 21.04 12.71 0.00
C ARG A 712 21.57 14.01 -0.57
N VAL A 713 21.63 14.09 -1.89
CA VAL A 713 22.02 15.30 -2.61
C VAL A 713 20.96 15.70 -3.64
N ALA A 714 20.78 17.02 -3.82
CA ALA A 714 19.88 17.61 -4.79
C ALA A 714 20.52 18.82 -5.47
N SER A 715 20.14 19.10 -6.72
CA SER A 715 20.44 20.36 -7.38
C SER A 715 19.61 21.48 -6.73
N LYS A 716 20.10 22.73 -6.70
CA LYS A 716 19.40 23.90 -6.12
C LYS A 716 18.19 24.38 -6.95
N THR A 717 17.50 23.48 -7.64
CA THR A 717 16.25 23.74 -8.37
C THR A 717 15.06 23.64 -7.43
N LYS A 718 13.98 24.37 -7.72
CA LYS A 718 12.76 24.42 -6.86
C LYS A 718 12.06 23.06 -6.65
N THR A 719 12.45 22.02 -7.40
CA THR A 719 11.77 20.72 -7.45
C THR A 719 12.51 19.61 -6.70
N GLY A 720 13.72 19.83 -6.19
CA GLY A 720 14.50 18.81 -5.46
C GLY A 720 15.04 17.65 -6.33
N VAL A 721 14.99 17.80 -7.66
CA VAL A 721 15.38 16.79 -8.65
C VAL A 721 16.78 17.08 -9.19
N ASN A 722 17.56 16.03 -9.50
CA ASN A 722 18.90 16.11 -10.12
C ASN A 722 18.87 15.76 -11.63
N PRO A 723 18.47 16.68 -12.53
CA PRO A 723 18.37 16.37 -13.96
C PRO A 723 19.74 16.08 -14.59
N GLN A 724 20.80 16.79 -14.19
CA GLN A 724 22.14 16.56 -14.71
C GLN A 724 22.69 15.18 -14.30
N LEU A 725 22.57 14.80 -13.01
CA LEU A 725 22.98 13.45 -12.56
C LEU A 725 22.13 12.36 -13.20
N THR A 726 20.84 12.60 -13.43
CA THR A 726 19.95 11.66 -14.13
C THR A 726 20.43 11.42 -15.56
N SER A 727 20.80 12.48 -16.28
CA SER A 727 21.34 12.38 -17.64
C SER A 727 22.65 11.59 -17.67
N LEU A 728 23.58 11.88 -16.75
CA LEU A 728 24.85 11.15 -16.63
C LEU A 728 24.64 9.67 -16.32
N LEU A 729 23.76 9.36 -15.37
CA LEU A 729 23.39 8.00 -15.00
C LEU A 729 22.80 7.24 -16.20
N GLN A 730 21.90 7.85 -16.98
CA GLN A 730 21.31 7.20 -18.15
C GLN A 730 22.38 6.77 -19.16
N ARG A 731 23.41 7.59 -19.37
CA ARG A 731 24.55 7.21 -20.22
C ARG A 731 25.41 6.12 -19.60
N CYS A 732 25.72 6.22 -18.32
CA CYS A 732 26.49 5.19 -17.62
C CYS A 732 25.78 3.83 -17.66
N ASN A 733 24.46 3.83 -17.44
CA ASN A 733 23.62 2.63 -17.54
C ASN A 733 23.56 2.09 -18.98
N THR A 734 23.44 2.97 -19.98
CA THR A 734 23.44 2.55 -21.39
C THR A 734 24.76 1.86 -21.74
N THR A 735 25.89 2.43 -21.32
CA THR A 735 27.21 1.83 -21.54
C THR A 735 27.33 0.51 -20.77
N ALA A 736 26.98 0.46 -19.48
CA ALA A 736 26.99 -0.76 -18.68
C ALA A 736 26.19 -1.90 -19.35
N ASN A 737 24.98 -1.59 -19.82
CA ASN A 737 24.09 -2.56 -20.46
C ASN A 737 24.70 -3.16 -21.73
N VAL A 738 25.36 -2.35 -22.57
CA VAL A 738 25.98 -2.86 -23.81
C VAL A 738 27.11 -3.85 -23.52
N PHE A 739 27.83 -3.67 -22.41
CA PHE A 739 28.88 -4.60 -21.99
C PHE A 739 28.36 -5.72 -21.08
N GLY A 740 27.03 -5.95 -21.05
CA GLY A 740 26.38 -6.99 -20.27
C GLY A 740 26.55 -6.81 -18.76
N GLN A 741 26.77 -5.58 -18.30
CA GLN A 741 26.96 -5.24 -16.89
C GLN A 741 25.65 -4.77 -16.26
N PRO A 742 25.48 -4.96 -14.94
CA PRO A 742 24.29 -4.52 -14.24
C PRO A 742 24.19 -2.99 -14.22
N THR A 743 22.98 -2.47 -14.43
CA THR A 743 22.71 -1.02 -14.39
C THR A 743 22.43 -0.56 -12.96
N LEU A 744 22.76 0.69 -12.62
CA LEU A 744 22.40 1.30 -11.35
C LEU A 744 21.00 1.90 -11.45
N TYR A 745 20.21 1.76 -10.39
CA TYR A 745 18.82 2.22 -10.39
C TYR A 745 18.00 1.55 -11.52
N GLN A 746 18.09 0.21 -11.60
CA GLN A 746 17.26 -0.59 -12.50
C GLN A 746 15.79 -0.40 -12.06
N GLY A 747 15.02 0.33 -12.84
CA GLY A 747 13.69 0.75 -12.45
C GLY A 747 12.74 -0.43 -12.24
N THR A 748 12.33 -0.66 -10.99
CA THR A 748 10.91 -0.59 -10.65
C THR A 748 10.55 0.90 -10.56
N ARG A 749 9.62 1.35 -11.43
CA ARG A 749 9.25 2.75 -11.65
C ARG A 749 8.52 3.37 -10.44
N ASP A 750 9.20 3.81 -9.39
CA ASP A 750 8.55 4.63 -8.35
C ASP A 750 9.43 5.64 -7.57
N GLU A 751 10.65 5.89 -8.02
CA GLU A 751 11.34 7.13 -7.69
C GLU A 751 11.66 7.86 -8.98
N ALA A 752 11.31 9.14 -9.06
CA ALA A 752 11.91 9.99 -10.07
C ALA A 752 13.41 9.89 -9.83
N VAL A 753 14.15 9.21 -10.71
CA VAL A 753 15.60 8.93 -10.58
C VAL A 753 16.39 10.18 -10.18
N GLY A 754 15.88 11.37 -10.47
CA GLY A 754 16.44 12.61 -9.97
C GLY A 754 16.47 12.82 -8.45
N VAL A 755 15.72 12.11 -7.60
CA VAL A 755 15.78 12.25 -6.12
C VAL A 755 16.65 11.18 -5.45
N ALA A 756 17.27 10.33 -6.27
CA ALA A 756 18.00 9.15 -5.86
C ALA A 756 19.29 9.38 -5.12
N PHE A 757 19.98 10.42 -5.56
CA PHE A 757 21.42 10.47 -5.50
C PHE A 757 21.84 10.78 -4.08
N HIS A 758 22.87 10.08 -3.62
CA HIS A 758 23.32 10.18 -2.25
C HIS A 758 24.78 9.77 -2.12
N VAL A 759 25.36 10.14 -0.99
CA VAL A 759 26.73 9.83 -0.57
C VAL A 759 26.65 8.93 0.65
N SER A 760 27.32 7.78 0.62
CA SER A 760 27.48 6.94 1.83
C SER A 760 28.56 7.49 2.73
N ILE A 761 28.24 7.65 4.03
CA ILE A 761 29.17 8.17 5.05
C ILE A 761 29.48 7.16 6.16
N GLY A 762 28.71 6.08 6.23
CA GLY A 762 28.98 4.93 7.10
C GLY A 762 28.01 3.78 6.84
N TRP A 763 28.15 2.68 7.58
CA TRP A 763 27.24 1.54 7.50
C TRP A 763 27.28 0.68 8.77
N THR A 764 26.27 -0.17 8.93
CA THR A 764 26.15 -1.12 10.03
C THR A 764 25.54 -2.45 9.55
N PHE A 765 25.61 -3.50 10.35
CA PHE A 765 24.87 -4.74 10.13
C PHE A 765 23.46 -4.66 10.73
N GLY A 766 22.46 -5.10 9.96
CA GLY A 766 21.07 -4.95 10.37
C GLY A 766 20.57 -3.51 10.26
N LEU A 767 19.28 -3.28 10.45
CA LEU A 767 18.70 -1.94 10.51
C LEU A 767 18.67 -1.51 11.99
N PRO A 768 19.13 -0.30 12.36
CA PRO A 768 18.92 0.21 13.71
C PRO A 768 17.44 0.18 14.10
N GLY A 769 17.15 0.06 15.39
CA GLY A 769 15.77 0.08 15.90
C GLY A 769 14.98 1.30 15.41
N GLU A 770 13.65 1.20 15.36
CA GLU A 770 12.79 2.23 14.76
C GLU A 770 12.99 3.62 15.41
N GLU A 771 13.14 3.67 16.73
CA GLU A 771 13.43 4.88 17.49
C GLU A 771 14.79 5.50 17.11
N ALA A 772 15.85 4.70 17.10
CA ALA A 772 17.19 5.13 16.70
C ALA A 772 17.25 5.60 15.24
N THR A 773 16.51 4.94 14.36
CA THR A 773 16.36 5.33 12.96
C THR A 773 15.71 6.72 12.87
N LEU A 774 14.60 6.95 13.58
CA LEU A 774 13.89 8.22 13.56
C LEU A 774 14.72 9.37 14.12
N GLU A 775 15.40 9.16 15.25
CA GLU A 775 16.30 10.15 15.85
C GLU A 775 17.47 10.48 14.93
N THR A 776 18.03 9.48 14.24
CA THR A 776 19.06 9.71 13.21
C THR A 776 18.57 10.67 12.13
N LEU A 777 17.35 10.47 11.59
CA LEU A 777 16.80 11.35 10.54
C LEU A 777 16.65 12.81 10.98
N LYS A 778 16.35 13.05 12.26
CA LYS A 778 16.18 14.40 12.82
C LYS A 778 17.49 15.17 12.90
N LEU A 779 18.63 14.47 12.99
CA LEU A 779 19.95 15.11 13.13
C LEU A 779 20.27 16.07 11.99
N PHE A 780 19.88 15.78 10.75
CA PHE A 780 20.14 16.69 9.62
C PHE A 780 19.48 18.08 9.79
N LYS A 781 18.37 18.15 10.54
CA LYS A 781 17.67 19.40 10.86
C LYS A 781 18.12 20.02 12.19
N HIS A 782 18.97 19.34 12.94
CA HIS A 782 19.51 19.86 14.19
C HIS A 782 20.35 21.10 13.92
N LYS A 783 20.29 22.12 14.79
CA LYS A 783 20.97 23.42 14.62
C LYS A 783 22.47 23.29 14.32
N GLN A 784 23.10 22.23 14.85
CA GLN A 784 24.51 21.92 14.63
C GLN A 784 24.83 21.47 13.18
N PHE A 785 23.89 20.81 12.50
CA PHE A 785 24.09 20.19 11.19
C PHE A 785 23.28 20.86 10.07
N SER A 786 22.38 21.79 10.40
CA SER A 786 21.53 22.47 9.40
C SER A 786 22.33 23.26 8.36
N GLY A 787 23.57 23.66 8.69
CA GLY A 787 24.50 24.28 7.74
C GLY A 787 24.93 23.37 6.60
N MET A 788 24.78 22.05 6.71
CA MET A 788 25.13 21.10 5.65
C MET A 788 24.34 21.32 4.35
N ALA A 789 23.11 21.85 4.45
CA ALA A 789 22.27 22.12 3.30
C ALA A 789 22.80 23.24 2.39
N SER A 790 23.71 24.09 2.89
CA SER A 790 24.31 25.16 2.09
C SER A 790 25.54 24.70 1.30
N TRP A 791 26.09 23.52 1.63
CA TRP A 791 27.30 23.01 1.00
C TRP A 791 27.13 22.80 -0.50
N GLN A 792 28.18 23.12 -1.25
CA GLN A 792 28.25 22.83 -2.68
C GLN A 792 29.23 21.69 -2.92
N ILE A 793 28.73 20.66 -3.60
CA ILE A 793 29.48 19.51 -4.11
C ILE A 793 29.58 19.71 -5.61
N ASP A 794 30.75 20.12 -6.08
CA ASP A 794 30.98 20.40 -7.48
C ASP A 794 31.15 19.11 -8.28
N VAL A 795 30.45 19.04 -9.40
CA VAL A 795 30.46 17.94 -10.36
C VAL A 795 31.09 18.45 -11.64
N ALA A 796 32.41 18.27 -11.76
CA ALA A 796 33.20 18.67 -12.92
C ALA A 796 33.45 17.51 -13.92
N GLY A 797 33.20 16.26 -13.49
CA GLY A 797 33.54 15.07 -14.25
C GLY A 797 32.98 13.79 -13.63
N VAL A 798 33.06 12.71 -14.40
CA VAL A 798 32.77 11.34 -13.94
C VAL A 798 34.08 10.59 -13.86
N LYS A 799 34.29 9.82 -12.79
CA LYS A 799 35.44 8.92 -12.65
C LYS A 799 35.04 7.49 -12.98
N ALA A 800 35.87 6.81 -13.76
CA ALA A 800 35.77 5.39 -14.04
C ALA A 800 36.98 4.67 -13.45
N LYS A 801 36.74 3.85 -12.43
CA LYS A 801 37.76 2.96 -11.86
C LYS A 801 37.66 1.61 -12.54
N ILE A 802 38.76 1.09 -13.07
CA ILE A 802 38.89 -0.25 -13.65
C ILE A 802 40.13 -0.91 -13.03
N GLY A 803 39.91 -1.89 -12.15
CA GLY A 803 40.95 -2.40 -11.27
C GLY A 803 41.51 -1.30 -10.37
N ASN A 804 42.81 -1.03 -10.49
CA ASN A 804 43.50 0.02 -9.73
C ASN A 804 43.67 1.33 -10.52
N VAL A 805 43.28 1.36 -11.80
CA VAL A 805 43.38 2.56 -12.63
C VAL A 805 42.09 3.37 -12.48
N VAL A 806 42.23 4.66 -12.21
CA VAL A 806 41.11 5.61 -12.19
C VAL A 806 41.30 6.59 -13.35
N THR A 807 40.27 6.73 -14.17
CA THR A 807 40.25 7.66 -15.29
C THR A 807 39.21 8.74 -15.04
N HIS A 808 39.64 10.00 -15.05
CA HIS A 808 38.74 11.15 -14.99
C HIS A 808 38.20 11.51 -16.38
N ILE A 809 36.88 11.59 -16.51
CA ILE A 809 36.16 11.96 -17.72
C ILE A 809 35.53 13.33 -17.48
N PRO A 810 36.13 14.43 -18.00
CA PRO A 810 35.62 15.78 -17.77
C PRO A 810 34.26 16.01 -18.45
N LEU A 811 33.42 16.83 -17.82
CA LEU A 811 32.19 17.36 -18.39
C LEU A 811 32.50 18.52 -19.36
N ALA A 812 31.51 18.94 -20.15
CA ALA A 812 31.70 20.03 -21.11
C ALA A 812 32.08 21.35 -20.39
N GLU A 813 33.06 22.07 -20.92
CA GLU A 813 33.44 23.40 -20.42
C GLU A 813 32.30 24.40 -20.71
N ARG A 814 32.04 25.30 -19.76
CA ARG A 814 31.07 26.39 -19.97
C ARG A 814 31.68 27.45 -20.89
N GLY A 815 31.37 27.36 -22.19
CA GLY A 815 31.21 28.52 -23.07
C GLY A 815 32.19 28.66 -24.24
N ALA A 816 31.65 28.63 -25.46
CA ALA A 816 32.01 29.54 -26.52
C ALA A 816 30.75 29.79 -27.35
N GLN A 817 30.34 31.06 -27.41
CA GLN A 817 29.44 31.60 -28.41
C GLN A 817 30.09 31.30 -29.77
N ASP A 818 29.45 30.46 -30.60
CA ASP A 818 29.89 30.27 -31.98
C ASP A 818 29.15 31.31 -32.83
N ASP A 819 29.82 32.44 -33.02
CA ASP A 819 29.48 33.43 -34.04
C ASP A 819 29.68 32.79 -35.42
N GLY A 820 28.56 32.53 -36.09
CA GLY A 820 28.38 32.45 -37.55
C GLY A 820 29.42 31.74 -38.42
N ILE A 821 28.98 30.69 -39.11
CA ILE A 821 29.12 30.55 -40.58
C ILE A 821 27.91 29.75 -41.07
N GLY A 822 27.20 30.30 -42.06
CA GLY A 822 26.10 29.64 -42.73
C GLY A 822 26.54 28.59 -43.75
N LEU A 823 25.52 28.11 -44.47
CA LEU A 823 25.52 27.35 -45.74
C LEU A 823 25.27 25.83 -45.70
N THR A 824 24.04 25.53 -46.12
CA THR A 824 23.59 24.52 -47.11
C THR A 824 23.68 23.01 -46.83
N LEU A 825 22.48 22.41 -46.78
CA LEU A 825 22.01 21.25 -47.54
C LEU A 825 23.07 20.30 -48.13
N THR A 826 23.11 19.07 -47.62
CA THR A 826 22.77 17.84 -48.37
C THR A 826 22.55 16.67 -47.42
#